data_AF-A0AA93AK60-F1
#
_entry.id   AF-A0AA93AK60-F1
#
_cell.length_a   1.000
_cell.length_b   1.000
_cell.length_c   1.000
_cell.angle_alpha   90.00
_cell.angle_beta   90.00
_cell.angle_gamma   90.00
#
_symmetry.space_group_name_H-M   'P 1'
#
loop_
_entity.id
_entity.type
_entity.pdbx_description
1 polymer ?
#
loop_
_entity_poly.entity_id
_entity_poly.type
_entity_poly.pdbx_seq_one_letter_code
_entity_poly.pdbx_strand_id
1 'polypeptide(L)'
;MDMSAFYQTFFDEADELLADMEQHLLLLDPSEPDTEQLNAIFRAAHSIKGGAGTFGFKALQETTHLLENLLDGARRGEMRLSTDIINLFLETKDIMQDQLDAYKTAQEPNAESFEYICQALRQLALESKADGDAAASDASAATQNSASPASNGVGKGEMRIALTGLKSQEIPQMLEELGNLGTVKDPHQTDTSVEVTLVTSESEDDISAVLCFVLEPEQISFKSAVASQPVVAEVVETLAVVQAPAAAAPVAPSVPVAAKPQVAPENGKNKAKTGDTSIRVAVEKVDQLINLVGELVITQSMLAQRSSELDPVAHGDLLNSMGQLERNARDLQESVMSIRMMPMEYVFSRFPRLVRDLAAKLDKQVDLTLMGSSTELDKSLIERIIDPLTHLVRNSLDHGIESPDKRVAAGKSAVGNLTLSAEHQGGNICIEVIDDGAGLNRERILAKALSQGLAVSDSMSDEEVGMLIFAPGFSTAEKVTDVSGRGVGMDVVKRNIQEMGGHVEIHFQAGKGTTIRILLPLTLAILDGMSVKVNKEVFILPLNAVMESLQPQSEDLYPLAGGERVLQVRGEYLPLVELFHVFDVDGAKTDATQGIVVILQSAGRRYALLVDQLIGQHQVVVKNLESNYRKVPGVSAATILGDGSVALIVDVSALQALNREKRAVETAA
;
A
#
# COMPACT_ATOMS: atom_id res chain seq x y z
N MET A 1 29.14 12.70 -12.49
CA MET A 1 28.04 12.35 -11.58
C MET A 1 26.87 11.90 -12.44
N ASP A 2 26.23 10.80 -12.07
CA ASP A 2 25.13 10.24 -12.84
C ASP A 2 23.85 11.04 -12.53
N MET A 3 23.37 11.84 -13.49
CA MET A 3 22.19 12.70 -13.31
C MET A 3 20.91 11.87 -13.11
N SER A 4 20.90 10.59 -13.51
CA SER A 4 19.72 9.71 -13.41
C SER A 4 19.27 9.48 -11.96
N ALA A 5 20.21 9.39 -11.01
CA ALA A 5 19.88 9.22 -9.59
C ALA A 5 19.18 10.45 -8.99
N PHE A 6 19.52 11.65 -9.47
CA PHE A 6 18.91 12.91 -9.03
C PHE A 6 17.50 13.08 -9.60
N TYR A 7 17.27 12.68 -10.85
CA TYR A 7 15.92 12.64 -11.44
C TYR A 7 14.99 11.71 -10.65
N GLN A 8 15.45 10.50 -10.32
CA GLN A 8 14.64 9.55 -9.57
C GLN A 8 14.26 10.09 -8.19
N THR A 9 15.23 10.70 -7.49
CA THR A 9 14.98 11.28 -6.16
C THR A 9 13.96 12.40 -6.22
N PHE A 10 14.06 13.29 -7.22
CA PHE A 10 13.07 14.36 -7.44
C PHE A 10 11.69 13.80 -7.77
N PHE A 11 11.60 12.78 -8.62
CA PHE A 11 10.32 12.19 -9.00
C PHE A 11 9.61 11.54 -7.80
N ASP A 12 10.36 10.80 -6.99
CA ASP A 12 9.84 10.17 -5.78
C ASP A 12 9.39 11.23 -4.75
N GLU A 13 10.16 12.31 -4.58
CA GLU A 13 9.81 13.44 -3.70
C GLU A 13 8.58 14.20 -4.21
N ALA A 14 8.51 14.46 -5.52
CA ALA A 14 7.37 15.15 -6.12
C ALA A 14 6.07 14.33 -5.99
N ASP A 15 6.13 12.99 -6.12
CA ASP A 15 4.97 12.11 -5.86
C ASP A 15 4.48 12.22 -4.41
N GLU A 16 5.39 12.19 -3.44
CA GLU A 16 5.06 12.35 -2.03
C GLU A 16 4.42 13.72 -1.77
N LEU A 17 5.03 14.80 -2.26
CA LEU A 17 4.53 16.16 -2.08
C LEU A 17 3.17 16.38 -2.76
N LEU A 18 2.93 15.79 -3.94
CA LEU A 18 1.63 15.85 -4.60
C LEU A 18 0.56 15.09 -3.80
N ALA A 19 0.90 13.96 -3.20
CA ALA A 19 -0.01 13.18 -2.35
C ALA A 19 -0.35 13.93 -1.06
N ASP A 20 0.65 14.51 -0.38
CA ASP A 20 0.47 15.33 0.81
C ASP A 20 -0.40 16.57 0.52
N MET A 21 -0.14 17.23 -0.61
CA MET A 21 -0.92 18.37 -1.07
C MET A 21 -2.39 18.01 -1.30
N GLU A 22 -2.67 16.85 -1.91
CA GLU A 22 -4.03 16.35 -2.10
C GLU A 22 -4.74 16.09 -0.75
N GLN A 23 -4.05 15.43 0.19
CA GLN A 23 -4.61 15.16 1.52
C GLN A 23 -4.99 16.46 2.23
N HIS A 24 -4.10 17.45 2.22
CA HIS A 24 -4.37 18.74 2.84
C HIS A 24 -5.50 19.50 2.14
N LEU A 25 -5.58 19.47 0.80
CA LEU A 25 -6.67 20.10 0.05
C LEU A 25 -8.03 19.46 0.33
N LEU A 26 -8.09 18.14 0.53
CA LEU A 26 -9.32 17.42 0.85
C LEU A 26 -9.84 17.68 2.27
N LEU A 27 -8.95 17.98 3.21
CA LEU A 27 -9.28 18.27 4.62
C LEU A 27 -9.57 19.75 4.87
N LEU A 28 -9.17 20.64 3.96
CA LEU A 28 -9.29 22.09 4.11
C LEU A 28 -10.75 22.54 4.05
N ASP A 29 -11.22 23.24 5.10
CA ASP A 29 -12.52 23.91 5.09
C ASP A 29 -12.41 25.23 4.31
N PRO A 30 -13.16 25.43 3.20
CA PRO A 30 -13.11 26.68 2.45
C PRO A 30 -13.62 27.90 3.22
N SER A 31 -14.48 27.71 4.24
CA SER A 31 -15.10 28.80 5.00
C SER A 31 -14.24 29.31 6.16
N GLU A 32 -13.40 28.44 6.73
CA GLU A 32 -12.46 28.76 7.81
C GLU A 32 -11.15 27.96 7.59
N PRO A 33 -10.31 28.37 6.63
CA PRO A 33 -9.14 27.58 6.26
C PRO A 33 -8.08 27.61 7.36
N ASP A 34 -7.65 26.41 7.77
CA ASP A 34 -6.54 26.27 8.70
C ASP A 34 -5.24 26.80 8.08
N THR A 35 -4.62 27.77 8.76
CA THR A 35 -3.39 28.43 8.31
C THR A 35 -2.23 27.45 8.25
N GLU A 36 -2.18 26.44 9.12
CA GLU A 36 -1.12 25.41 9.10
C GLU A 36 -1.25 24.52 7.86
N GLN A 37 -2.47 24.10 7.52
CA GLN A 37 -2.76 23.32 6.31
C GLN A 37 -2.46 24.10 5.03
N LEU A 38 -2.87 25.38 4.95
CA LEU A 38 -2.53 26.24 3.81
C LEU A 38 -1.02 26.43 3.64
N ASN A 39 -0.28 26.60 4.74
CA ASN A 39 1.18 26.68 4.70
C ASN A 39 1.80 25.35 4.24
N ALA A 40 1.25 24.20 4.62
CA ALA A 40 1.71 22.89 4.17
C ALA A 40 1.52 22.70 2.65
N ILE A 41 0.34 23.02 2.12
CA ILE A 41 0.02 22.99 0.68
C ILE A 41 0.98 23.91 -0.09
N PHE A 42 1.20 25.13 0.39
CA PHE A 42 2.12 26.07 -0.22
C PHE A 42 3.56 25.56 -0.25
N ARG A 43 4.05 24.97 0.85
CA ARG A 43 5.41 24.39 0.92
C ARG A 43 5.59 23.26 -0.10
N ALA A 44 4.59 22.39 -0.24
CA ALA A 44 4.62 21.31 -1.22
C ALA A 44 4.73 21.87 -2.66
N ALA A 45 3.87 22.83 -3.02
CA ALA A 45 3.93 23.49 -4.32
C ALA A 45 5.28 24.20 -4.53
N HIS A 46 5.77 24.95 -3.54
CA HIS A 46 7.05 25.67 -3.65
C HIS A 46 8.24 24.74 -3.90
N SER A 47 8.29 23.60 -3.19
CA SER A 47 9.35 22.60 -3.36
C SER A 47 9.29 21.94 -4.75
N ILE A 48 8.09 21.57 -5.22
CA ILE A 48 7.90 21.00 -6.57
C ILE A 48 8.35 22.00 -7.65
N LYS A 49 8.02 23.29 -7.53
CA LYS A 49 8.49 24.33 -8.45
C LYS A 49 10.02 24.42 -8.47
N GLY A 50 10.65 24.40 -7.31
CA GLY A 50 12.12 24.48 -7.16
C GLY A 50 12.82 23.30 -7.84
N GLY A 51 12.34 22.07 -7.58
CA GLY A 51 12.85 20.88 -8.23
C GLY A 51 12.60 20.88 -9.74
N ALA A 52 11.38 21.20 -10.19
CA ALA A 52 11.04 21.28 -11.61
C ALA A 52 11.91 22.31 -12.36
N GLY A 53 12.21 23.45 -11.73
CA GLY A 53 13.11 24.46 -12.29
C GLY A 53 14.56 23.99 -12.41
N THR A 54 15.06 23.27 -11.40
CA THR A 54 16.41 22.70 -11.39
C THR A 54 16.63 21.69 -12.52
N PHE A 55 15.62 20.88 -12.82
CA PHE A 55 15.67 19.82 -13.82
C PHE A 55 15.13 20.24 -15.21
N GLY A 56 14.61 21.46 -15.34
CA GLY A 56 14.14 22.01 -16.63
C GLY A 56 12.76 21.52 -17.08
N PHE A 57 11.93 21.03 -16.16
CA PHE A 57 10.56 20.58 -16.42
C PHE A 57 9.59 21.76 -16.53
N LYS A 58 9.61 22.43 -17.67
CA LYS A 58 8.92 23.71 -17.89
C LYS A 58 7.41 23.68 -17.61
N ALA A 59 6.69 22.66 -18.07
CA ALA A 59 5.24 22.58 -17.89
C ALA A 59 4.86 22.42 -16.41
N LEU A 60 5.59 21.55 -15.70
CA LEU A 60 5.41 21.33 -14.26
C LEU A 60 5.78 22.58 -13.47
N GLN A 61 6.91 23.22 -13.80
CA GLN A 61 7.35 24.46 -13.17
C GLN A 61 6.31 25.59 -13.34
N GLU A 62 5.78 25.78 -14.55
CA GLU A 62 4.82 26.85 -14.83
C GLU A 62 3.46 26.60 -14.15
N THR A 63 2.95 25.36 -14.21
CA THR A 63 1.69 24.98 -13.54
C THR A 63 1.80 25.21 -12.03
N THR A 64 2.90 24.74 -11.43
CA THR A 64 3.13 24.88 -9.98
C THR A 64 3.31 26.34 -9.57
N HIS A 65 3.98 27.14 -10.39
CA HIS A 65 4.14 28.57 -10.13
C HIS A 65 2.80 29.33 -10.15
N LEU A 66 1.89 29.00 -11.07
CA LEU A 66 0.56 29.61 -11.08
C LEU A 66 -0.26 29.23 -9.84
N LEU A 67 -0.21 27.95 -9.45
CA LEU A 67 -0.85 27.46 -8.23
C LEU A 67 -0.29 28.14 -6.97
N GLU A 68 1.03 28.23 -6.84
CA GLU A 68 1.72 28.86 -5.71
C GLU A 68 1.30 30.33 -5.53
N ASN A 69 1.16 31.10 -6.62
CA ASN A 69 0.72 32.49 -6.56
C ASN A 69 -0.71 32.64 -6.02
N LEU A 70 -1.62 31.73 -6.38
CA LEU A 70 -2.99 31.72 -5.87
C LEU A 70 -3.03 31.33 -4.39
N LEU A 71 -2.23 30.33 -4.00
CA LEU A 71 -2.08 29.91 -2.61
C LEU A 71 -1.49 31.04 -1.74
N ASP A 72 -0.54 31.81 -2.25
CA ASP A 72 0.01 32.98 -1.54
C ASP A 72 -1.07 34.06 -1.34
N GLY A 73 -1.88 34.34 -2.35
CA GLY A 73 -3.03 35.26 -2.24
C GLY A 73 -4.05 34.80 -1.18
N ALA A 74 -4.31 33.49 -1.10
CA ALA A 74 -5.18 32.92 -0.07
C ALA A 74 -4.57 33.04 1.34
N ARG A 75 -3.26 32.81 1.50
CA ARG A 75 -2.53 32.94 2.78
C ARG A 75 -2.52 34.37 3.31
N ARG A 76 -2.44 35.36 2.42
CA ARG A 76 -2.46 36.80 2.76
C ARG A 76 -3.88 37.32 3.02
N GLY A 77 -4.91 36.50 2.82
CA GLY A 77 -6.31 36.91 2.93
C GLY A 77 -6.79 37.78 1.77
N GLU A 78 -6.02 37.87 0.68
CA GLU A 78 -6.36 38.62 -0.54
C GLU A 78 -7.34 37.85 -1.44
N MET A 79 -7.48 36.54 -1.21
CA MET A 79 -8.37 35.66 -1.95
C MET A 79 -9.18 34.78 -0.98
N ARG A 80 -10.51 34.81 -1.09
CA ARG A 80 -11.37 33.88 -0.33
C ARG A 80 -11.44 32.54 -1.03
N LEU A 81 -11.26 31.46 -0.28
CA LEU A 81 -11.40 30.11 -0.78
C LEU A 81 -12.88 29.75 -0.90
N SER A 82 -13.20 28.94 -1.92
CA SER A 82 -14.51 28.37 -2.15
C SER A 82 -14.35 26.90 -2.53
N THR A 83 -15.43 26.13 -2.48
CA THR A 83 -15.40 24.72 -2.89
C THR A 83 -14.96 24.57 -4.35
N ASP A 84 -15.36 25.50 -5.23
CA ASP A 84 -14.96 25.48 -6.65
C ASP A 84 -13.46 25.74 -6.82
N ILE A 85 -12.88 26.62 -6.00
CA ILE A 85 -11.44 26.90 -5.98
C ILE A 85 -10.65 25.68 -5.49
N ILE A 86 -11.11 25.00 -4.43
CA ILE A 86 -10.47 23.78 -3.92
C ILE A 86 -10.54 22.66 -4.97
N ASN A 87 -11.69 22.50 -5.64
CA ASN A 87 -11.82 21.53 -6.74
C ASN A 87 -10.86 21.83 -7.89
N LEU A 88 -10.66 23.11 -8.24
CA LEU A 88 -9.68 23.50 -9.26
C LEU A 88 -8.24 23.23 -8.82
N PHE A 89 -7.91 23.40 -7.54
CA PHE A 89 -6.58 23.03 -7.01
C PHE A 89 -6.35 21.52 -7.03
N LEU A 90 -7.38 20.71 -6.74
CA LEU A 90 -7.32 19.26 -6.88
C LEU A 90 -7.16 18.83 -8.35
N GLU A 91 -7.88 19.46 -9.28
CA GLU A 91 -7.71 19.25 -10.72
C GLU A 91 -6.30 19.66 -11.19
N THR A 92 -5.76 20.75 -10.64
CA THR A 92 -4.38 21.19 -10.90
C THR A 92 -3.37 20.17 -10.44
N LYS A 93 -3.56 19.61 -9.23
CA LYS A 93 -2.74 18.53 -8.70
C LYS A 93 -2.75 17.30 -9.62
N ASP A 94 -3.92 16.91 -10.12
CA ASP A 94 -4.06 15.75 -11.01
C ASP A 94 -3.30 15.97 -12.32
N ILE A 95 -3.37 17.17 -12.90
CA ILE A 95 -2.61 17.52 -14.11
C ILE A 95 -1.10 17.62 -13.83
N MET A 96 -0.70 18.09 -12.64
CA MET A 96 0.71 18.06 -12.22
C MET A 96 1.23 16.62 -12.07
N GLN A 97 0.39 15.69 -11.59
CA GLN A 97 0.72 14.26 -11.53
C GLN A 97 0.93 13.67 -12.94
N ASP A 98 0.02 13.96 -13.88
CA ASP A 98 0.14 13.51 -15.27
C ASP A 98 1.41 14.08 -15.95
N GLN A 99 1.74 15.35 -15.68
CA GLN A 99 2.97 15.98 -16.15
C GLN A 99 4.21 15.28 -15.59
N LEU A 100 4.21 14.97 -14.29
CA LEU A 100 5.31 14.28 -13.61
C LEU A 100 5.52 12.87 -14.20
N ASP A 101 4.44 12.11 -14.42
CA ASP A 101 4.49 10.76 -14.99
C ASP A 101 4.94 10.75 -16.46
N ALA A 102 4.55 11.76 -17.24
CA ALA A 102 5.09 11.97 -18.58
C ALA A 102 6.61 12.19 -18.54
N TYR A 103 7.12 13.03 -17.61
CA TYR A 103 8.56 13.25 -17.46
C TYR A 103 9.31 12.00 -16.97
N LYS A 104 8.74 11.20 -16.06
CA LYS A 104 9.32 9.90 -15.64
C LYS A 104 9.50 8.94 -16.81
N THR A 105 8.56 8.95 -17.75
CA THR A 105 8.57 8.08 -18.94
C THR A 105 9.29 8.70 -20.15
N ALA A 106 9.96 9.85 -19.95
CA ALA A 106 10.65 10.63 -20.99
C ALA A 106 9.73 11.06 -22.16
N GLN A 107 8.44 11.28 -21.87
CA GLN A 107 7.44 11.84 -22.78
C GLN A 107 7.20 13.32 -22.48
N GLU A 108 6.68 14.05 -23.47
CA GLU A 108 6.19 15.41 -23.22
C GLU A 108 4.79 15.35 -22.60
N PRO A 109 4.49 16.22 -21.61
CA PRO A 109 3.15 16.32 -21.05
C PRO A 109 2.09 16.70 -22.09
N ASN A 110 0.84 16.32 -21.83
CA ASN A 110 -0.27 16.68 -22.70
C ASN A 110 -0.46 18.20 -22.78
N ALA A 111 -0.23 18.77 -23.97
CA ALA A 111 -0.32 20.20 -24.23
C ALA A 111 -1.73 20.77 -24.01
N GLU A 112 -2.79 20.03 -24.37
CA GLU A 112 -4.17 20.49 -24.21
C GLU A 112 -4.54 20.62 -22.73
N SER A 113 -4.21 19.61 -21.91
CA SER A 113 -4.44 19.64 -20.46
C SER A 113 -3.62 20.74 -19.77
N PHE A 114 -2.35 20.92 -20.18
CA PHE A 114 -1.48 21.98 -19.66
C PHE A 114 -2.01 23.39 -19.98
N GLU A 115 -2.40 23.66 -21.23
CA GLU A 115 -2.94 24.96 -21.62
C GLU A 115 -4.26 25.26 -20.90
N TYR A 116 -5.16 24.27 -20.83
CA TYR A 116 -6.43 24.38 -20.13
C TYR A 116 -6.24 24.78 -18.66
N ILE A 117 -5.40 24.06 -17.90
CA ILE A 117 -5.24 24.34 -16.46
C ILE A 117 -4.55 25.67 -16.22
N CYS A 118 -3.56 26.02 -17.04
CA CYS A 118 -2.90 27.33 -16.94
C CYS A 118 -3.88 28.47 -17.22
N GLN A 119 -4.79 28.29 -18.18
CA GLN A 119 -5.83 29.28 -18.47
C GLN A 119 -6.83 29.40 -17.30
N ALA A 120 -7.28 28.27 -16.74
CA ALA A 120 -8.20 28.25 -15.61
C ALA A 120 -7.60 28.95 -14.36
N LEU A 121 -6.34 28.64 -14.01
CA LEU A 121 -5.64 29.28 -12.89
C LEU A 121 -5.42 30.78 -13.13
N ARG A 122 -5.06 31.20 -14.36
CA ARG A 122 -4.91 32.62 -14.70
C ARG A 122 -6.22 33.38 -14.64
N GLN A 123 -7.31 32.77 -15.09
CA GLN A 123 -8.65 33.36 -15.01
C GLN A 123 -9.04 33.59 -13.54
N LEU A 124 -8.83 32.59 -12.69
CA LEU A 124 -9.09 32.70 -11.26
C LEU A 124 -8.25 33.80 -10.58
N ALA A 125 -6.99 33.95 -10.99
CA ALA A 125 -6.11 35.02 -10.50
C ALA A 125 -6.56 36.43 -10.92
N LEU A 126 -7.28 36.56 -12.04
CA LEU A 126 -7.85 37.83 -12.50
C LEU A 126 -9.15 38.15 -11.75
N GLU A 127 -10.00 37.15 -11.52
CA GLU A 127 -11.26 37.28 -10.79
C GLU A 127 -11.02 37.65 -9.31
N SER A 128 -10.02 37.04 -8.67
CA SER A 128 -9.64 37.38 -7.28
C SER A 128 -9.14 38.82 -7.12
N LYS A 129 -8.43 39.36 -8.13
CA LYS A 129 -8.00 40.76 -8.15
C LYS A 129 -9.17 41.73 -8.38
N ALA A 130 -10.20 41.34 -9.13
CA ALA A 130 -11.39 42.16 -9.36
C ALA A 130 -12.28 42.25 -8.11
N ASP A 131 -12.43 41.15 -7.36
CA ASP A 131 -13.17 41.13 -6.08
C ASP A 131 -12.44 41.89 -4.96
N GLY A 132 -11.10 41.86 -4.94
CA GLY A 132 -10.28 42.65 -4.01
C GLY A 132 -10.42 44.17 -4.17
N ASP A 133 -10.56 44.66 -5.41
CA ASP A 133 -10.71 46.09 -5.72
C ASP A 133 -12.15 46.59 -5.50
N ALA A 134 -13.15 45.71 -5.67
CA ALA A 134 -14.55 46.01 -5.33
C ALA A 134 -14.77 46.08 -3.80
N ALA A 135 -14.17 45.15 -3.03
CA ALA A 135 -14.26 45.11 -1.57
C ALA A 135 -13.54 46.30 -0.89
N ALA A 136 -12.49 46.86 -1.51
CA ALA A 136 -11.81 48.06 -1.03
C ALA A 136 -12.66 49.35 -1.18
N SER A 137 -13.64 49.36 -2.11
CA SER A 137 -14.50 50.52 -2.34
C SER A 137 -15.71 50.60 -1.39
N ASP A 138 -16.20 49.47 -0.88
CA ASP A 138 -17.34 49.39 0.05
C ASP A 138 -16.94 49.54 1.53
N ALA A 139 -15.65 49.42 1.87
CA ALA A 139 -15.16 49.49 3.25
C ALA A 139 -14.98 50.93 3.80
N SER A 140 -15.20 51.98 3.00
CA SER A 140 -14.97 53.38 3.42
C SER A 140 -16.20 54.08 4.05
N ALA A 141 -17.39 53.45 4.07
CA ALA A 141 -18.63 54.12 4.49
C ALA A 141 -19.16 53.75 5.89
N ALA A 142 -18.54 52.84 6.64
CA ALA A 142 -19.00 52.50 7.98
C ALA A 142 -17.83 52.20 8.91
N THR A 143 -17.51 53.13 9.81
CA THR A 143 -17.53 52.98 11.28
C THR A 143 -16.68 54.10 11.93
N GLN A 144 -17.35 55.16 12.39
CA GLN A 144 -16.82 56.04 13.43
C GLN A 144 -17.11 55.42 14.81
N ASN A 145 -16.21 55.66 15.76
CA ASN A 145 -16.21 55.28 17.19
C ASN A 145 -15.82 53.84 17.56
N SER A 146 -14.55 53.65 17.91
CA SER A 146 -14.12 53.51 19.32
C SER A 146 -12.58 53.45 19.41
N ALA A 147 -12.06 53.86 20.56
CA ALA A 147 -10.72 54.40 20.76
C ALA A 147 -9.56 53.37 20.71
N SER A 148 -8.41 53.85 20.22
CA SER A 148 -7.11 53.18 20.14
C SER A 148 -6.50 52.81 21.51
N PRO A 149 -5.53 51.89 21.49
CA PRO A 149 -4.17 52.27 21.87
C PRO A 149 -3.17 52.12 20.70
N ALA A 150 -2.11 52.91 20.82
CA ALA A 150 -1.05 53.24 19.90
C ALA A 150 -0.48 52.10 19.01
N SER A 151 -0.28 52.49 17.74
CA SER A 151 0.56 51.89 16.71
C SER A 151 2.04 51.83 17.11
N ASN A 152 2.66 50.65 17.01
CA ASN A 152 4.08 50.52 16.65
C ASN A 152 4.13 50.13 15.18
N GLY A 153 4.51 51.08 14.31
CA GLY A 153 4.86 50.76 12.93
C GLY A 153 6.13 49.92 12.92
N VAL A 154 6.10 48.73 12.32
CA VAL A 154 7.29 47.94 12.06
C VAL A 154 8.02 48.60 10.89
N GLY A 155 8.95 49.49 11.21
CA GLY A 155 10.00 49.87 10.28
C GLY A 155 10.91 48.66 10.03
N LYS A 156 11.40 48.49 8.80
CA LYS A 156 12.38 47.46 8.42
C LYS A 156 13.48 47.38 9.50
N GLY A 157 13.59 46.25 10.18
CA GLY A 157 14.58 46.04 11.22
C GLY A 157 15.96 45.85 10.60
N GLU A 158 16.97 46.52 11.14
CA GLU A 158 18.37 46.20 10.81
C GLU A 158 18.84 45.11 11.78
N MET A 159 19.23 43.96 11.24
CA MET A 159 19.63 42.79 12.01
C MET A 159 21.04 42.38 11.62
N ARG A 160 21.93 42.17 12.58
CA ARG A 160 23.30 41.72 12.29
C ARG A 160 23.37 40.20 12.38
N ILE A 161 23.75 39.58 11.27
CA ILE A 161 23.84 38.12 11.11
C ILE A 161 25.31 37.76 10.95
N ALA A 162 25.80 36.82 11.75
CA ALA A 162 27.14 36.27 11.63
C ALA A 162 27.06 34.78 11.31
N LEU A 163 27.62 34.41 10.16
CA LEU A 163 27.73 33.04 9.65
C LEU A 163 29.17 32.55 9.85
N THR A 164 29.35 31.40 10.50
CA THR A 164 30.67 30.88 10.88
C THR A 164 30.94 29.46 10.37
N GLY A 165 32.20 29.14 10.08
CA GLY A 165 32.60 27.82 9.58
C GLY A 165 32.38 27.63 8.07
N LEU A 166 32.35 28.72 7.30
CA LEU A 166 32.17 28.68 5.85
C LEU A 166 33.50 28.38 5.14
N LYS A 167 33.48 27.64 4.03
CA LYS A 167 34.63 27.60 3.11
C LYS A 167 34.65 28.87 2.27
N SER A 168 35.84 29.36 1.90
CA SER A 168 35.98 30.64 1.19
C SER A 168 35.25 30.71 -0.17
N GLN A 169 34.88 29.56 -0.74
CA GLN A 169 34.11 29.45 -2.00
C GLN A 169 32.59 29.54 -1.80
N GLU A 170 32.08 29.35 -0.58
CA GLU A 170 30.64 29.31 -0.25
C GLU A 170 30.12 30.72 0.15
N ILE A 171 31.03 31.62 0.53
CA ILE A 171 30.70 32.97 1.01
C ILE A 171 29.97 33.84 -0.03
N PRO A 172 30.35 33.84 -1.34
CA PRO A 172 29.62 34.60 -2.36
C PRO A 172 28.16 34.16 -2.52
N GLN A 173 27.90 32.84 -2.42
CA GLN A 173 26.55 32.28 -2.51
C GLN A 173 25.72 32.63 -1.27
N MET A 174 26.31 32.60 -0.08
CA MET A 174 25.62 33.02 1.15
C MET A 174 25.24 34.51 1.15
N LEU A 175 26.08 35.37 0.57
CA LEU A 175 25.74 36.79 0.40
C LEU A 175 24.61 37.01 -0.61
N GLU A 176 24.50 36.16 -1.63
CA GLU A 176 23.40 36.17 -2.61
C GLU A 176 22.08 35.74 -1.98
N GLU A 177 22.07 34.64 -1.21
CA GLU A 177 20.88 34.18 -0.49
C GLU A 177 20.40 35.17 0.58
N LEU A 178 21.32 35.78 1.32
CA LEU A 178 20.98 36.87 2.24
C LEU A 178 20.42 38.10 1.51
N GLY A 179 20.86 38.35 0.27
CA GLY A 179 20.32 39.39 -0.60
C GLY A 179 18.88 39.12 -1.06
N ASN A 180 18.48 37.86 -1.16
CA ASN A 180 17.11 37.45 -1.49
C ASN A 180 16.14 37.71 -0.31
N LEU A 181 16.67 37.70 0.92
CA LEU A 181 15.91 37.89 2.16
C LEU A 181 15.88 39.35 2.65
N GLY A 182 16.65 40.26 2.03
CA GLY A 182 16.68 41.67 2.42
C GLY A 182 17.85 42.46 1.83
N THR A 183 18.02 43.73 2.25
CA THR A 183 19.15 44.56 1.79
C THR A 183 20.38 44.36 2.68
N VAL A 184 21.44 43.76 2.13
CA VAL A 184 22.71 43.53 2.83
C VAL A 184 23.53 44.83 2.92
N LYS A 185 23.94 45.19 4.13
CA LYS A 185 24.84 46.32 4.44
C LYS A 185 26.06 45.85 5.24
N ASP A 186 27.19 46.52 5.04
CA ASP A 186 28.47 46.31 5.75
C ASP A 186 28.93 44.84 5.86
N PRO A 187 29.11 44.11 4.74
CA PRO A 187 29.63 42.75 4.79
C PRO A 187 31.11 42.74 5.20
N HIS A 188 31.40 42.19 6.38
CA HIS A 188 32.74 41.92 6.86
C HIS A 188 33.04 40.43 6.75
N GLN A 189 33.91 40.09 5.80
CA GLN A 189 34.33 38.73 5.52
C GLN A 189 35.70 38.43 6.11
N THR A 190 35.86 37.24 6.68
CA THR A 190 37.15 36.59 6.98
C THR A 190 37.27 35.29 6.19
N ASP A 191 38.40 34.56 6.32
CA ASP A 191 38.63 33.32 5.58
C ASP A 191 37.59 32.21 5.87
N THR A 192 36.93 32.27 7.03
CA THR A 192 35.99 31.22 7.51
C THR A 192 34.67 31.76 8.11
N SER A 193 34.42 33.07 8.04
CA SER A 193 33.17 33.65 8.53
C SER A 193 32.77 34.91 7.76
N VAL A 194 31.47 35.22 7.74
CA VAL A 194 30.95 36.48 7.20
C VAL A 194 29.95 37.07 8.19
N GLU A 195 30.13 38.35 8.51
CA GLU A 195 29.19 39.13 9.33
C GLU A 195 28.57 40.21 8.46
N VAL A 196 27.23 40.27 8.40
CA VAL A 196 26.48 41.22 7.60
C VAL A 196 25.39 41.90 8.41
N THR A 197 25.01 43.11 8.03
CA THR A 197 23.81 43.76 8.57
C THR A 197 22.71 43.67 7.52
N LEU A 198 21.69 42.86 7.78
CA LEU A 198 20.55 42.65 6.89
C LEU A 198 19.40 43.58 7.29
N VAL A 199 18.92 44.38 6.34
CA VAL A 199 17.72 45.20 6.52
C VAL A 199 16.53 44.45 5.92
N THR A 200 15.67 43.91 6.78
CA THR A 200 14.55 43.05 6.37
C THR A 200 13.31 43.21 7.25
N SER A 201 12.16 42.78 6.73
CA SER A 201 10.90 42.62 7.46
C SER A 201 10.67 41.20 7.99
N GLU A 202 11.51 40.24 7.56
CA GLU A 202 11.42 38.83 7.92
C GLU A 202 11.93 38.56 9.35
N SER A 203 11.41 37.52 10.00
CA SER A 203 11.79 37.15 11.36
C SER A 203 13.10 36.36 11.43
N GLU A 204 13.75 36.29 12.61
CA GLU A 204 14.97 35.49 12.83
C GLU A 204 14.74 34.00 12.50
N ASP A 205 13.54 33.49 12.79
CA ASP A 205 13.15 32.10 12.55
C ASP A 205 13.00 31.82 11.04
N ASP A 206 12.44 32.76 10.28
CA ASP A 206 12.28 32.64 8.82
C ASP A 206 13.63 32.70 8.10
N ILE A 207 14.52 33.60 8.53
CA ILE A 207 15.87 33.72 7.97
C ILE A 207 16.71 32.47 8.31
N SER A 208 16.58 31.95 9.53
CA SER A 208 17.22 30.69 9.93
C SER A 208 16.71 29.52 9.10
N ALA A 209 15.40 29.42 8.85
CA ALA A 209 14.82 28.34 8.07
C ALA A 209 15.35 28.31 6.63
N VAL A 210 15.56 29.47 6.01
CA VAL A 210 16.12 29.57 4.66
C VAL A 210 17.62 29.27 4.64
N LEU A 211 18.38 29.75 5.62
CA LEU A 211 19.83 29.50 5.69
C LEU A 211 20.17 28.07 6.14
N CYS A 212 19.27 27.40 6.87
CA CYS A 212 19.42 26.01 7.31
C CYS A 212 19.40 24.99 6.16
N PHE A 213 19.06 25.42 4.95
CA PHE A 213 19.17 24.61 3.74
C PHE A 213 20.62 24.37 3.30
N VAL A 214 21.54 25.27 3.71
CA VAL A 214 22.96 25.22 3.33
C VAL A 214 23.88 25.17 4.55
N LEU A 215 23.44 25.68 5.70
CA LEU A 215 24.20 25.74 6.93
C LEU A 215 23.51 24.98 8.06
N GLU A 216 24.28 24.47 9.01
CA GLU A 216 23.69 23.92 10.23
C GLU A 216 23.24 25.06 11.17
N PRO A 217 22.18 24.87 11.99
CA PRO A 217 21.66 25.92 12.88
C PRO A 217 22.71 26.54 13.82
N GLU A 218 23.73 25.75 14.19
CA GLU A 218 24.83 26.16 15.07
C GLU A 218 25.81 27.14 14.40
N GLN A 219 25.77 27.25 13.07
CA GLN A 219 26.65 28.11 12.27
C GLN A 219 26.09 29.53 12.06
N ILE A 220 24.82 29.75 12.42
CA ILE A 220 24.08 31.01 12.21
C ILE A 220 23.89 31.70 13.56
N SER A 221 24.29 32.96 13.68
CA SER A 221 24.09 33.74 14.90
C SER A 221 23.56 35.14 14.62
N PHE A 222 22.58 35.57 15.41
CA PHE A 222 21.94 36.88 15.31
C PHE A 222 22.40 37.78 16.47
N LYS A 223 22.78 39.03 16.15
CA LYS A 223 23.08 40.08 17.13
C LYS A 223 22.11 41.23 16.92
N SER A 224 21.19 41.40 17.87
CA SER A 224 20.27 42.54 17.88
C SER A 224 20.98 43.82 18.35
N ALA A 225 20.79 44.92 17.62
CA ALA A 225 21.32 46.24 17.97
C ALA A 225 20.41 46.92 18.99
N VAL A 226 20.60 46.64 20.28
CA VAL A 226 19.99 47.42 21.37
C VAL A 226 21.03 48.40 21.95
N ALA A 227 20.64 49.66 22.03
CA ALA A 227 21.44 50.80 22.45
C ALA A 227 22.06 50.68 23.86
N SER A 228 23.31 51.11 23.97
CA SER A 228 24.14 51.13 25.18
C SER A 228 23.66 52.09 26.28
N GLN A 229 23.80 51.68 27.55
CA GLN A 229 24.23 52.51 28.70
C GLN A 229 24.95 51.63 29.76
N PRO A 230 25.81 52.19 30.65
CA PRO A 230 27.20 51.72 30.79
C PRO A 230 27.61 51.11 32.17
N VAL A 231 28.77 50.42 32.16
CA VAL A 231 29.75 50.03 33.23
C VAL A 231 29.31 49.83 34.69
N VAL A 232 29.55 48.61 35.20
CA VAL A 232 30.56 48.26 36.26
C VAL A 232 30.79 46.74 36.19
N ALA A 233 31.88 46.28 35.56
CA ALA A 233 33.16 45.93 36.20
C ALA A 233 33.08 44.75 37.17
N GLU A 234 33.45 43.55 36.71
CA GLU A 234 34.58 42.83 37.30
C GLU A 234 35.15 41.80 36.31
N VAL A 235 36.46 41.93 36.10
CA VAL A 235 37.34 41.05 35.32
C VAL A 235 37.98 40.06 36.29
N VAL A 236 38.53 38.98 35.72
CA VAL A 236 39.67 38.14 36.17
C VAL A 236 39.20 36.67 36.19
N GLU A 237 39.33 35.98 35.05
CA GLU A 237 40.51 35.13 34.68
C GLU A 237 40.43 33.76 35.38
N THR A 238 40.74 32.61 34.80
CA THR A 238 41.41 32.23 33.56
C THR A 238 41.33 30.69 33.46
N LEU A 239 41.33 30.17 32.23
CA LEU A 239 42.15 29.03 31.70
C LEU A 239 42.23 27.71 32.49
N ALA A 240 42.43 26.54 31.91
CA ALA A 240 42.38 25.99 30.56
C ALA A 240 42.64 24.48 30.75
N VAL A 241 41.97 23.70 29.91
CA VAL A 241 42.26 22.36 29.35
C VAL A 241 43.59 21.66 29.74
N VAL A 242 43.53 20.33 29.97
CA VAL A 242 44.22 19.25 29.20
C VAL A 242 44.47 17.93 30.00
N GLN A 243 43.90 16.83 29.45
CA GLN A 243 44.29 15.40 29.37
C GLN A 243 44.48 14.44 30.58
N ALA A 244 43.63 13.39 30.60
CA ALA A 244 43.86 11.91 30.42
C ALA A 244 45.25 11.27 30.74
N PRO A 245 45.44 9.91 30.86
CA PRO A 245 44.52 8.78 30.56
C PRO A 245 44.59 7.50 31.47
N ALA A 246 43.74 6.52 31.13
CA ALA A 246 43.92 5.04 31.08
C ALA A 246 43.94 4.10 32.33
N ALA A 247 43.05 3.09 32.20
CA ALA A 247 43.20 1.63 32.42
C ALA A 247 42.93 0.95 33.80
N ALA A 248 41.98 -0.01 33.76
CA ALA A 248 42.06 -1.43 34.22
C ALA A 248 40.81 -1.94 34.99
N ALA A 249 40.21 -3.04 34.49
CA ALA A 249 39.26 -3.94 35.19
C ALA A 249 40.02 -4.83 36.23
N PRO A 250 39.43 -5.71 37.12
CA PRO A 250 38.15 -6.47 36.97
C PRO A 250 37.36 -6.89 38.26
N VAL A 251 36.28 -7.69 38.05
CA VAL A 251 35.60 -8.75 38.88
C VAL A 251 34.77 -8.49 40.17
N ALA A 252 33.43 -8.68 40.01
CA ALA A 252 32.49 -9.60 40.71
C ALA A 252 32.15 -9.47 42.24
N PRO A 253 31.15 -10.20 42.78
CA PRO A 253 29.69 -10.09 42.58
C PRO A 253 28.90 -10.00 43.93
N SER A 254 27.62 -9.59 43.93
CA SER A 254 26.61 -10.07 44.91
C SER A 254 25.18 -9.61 44.59
N VAL A 255 24.30 -10.58 44.42
CA VAL A 255 22.83 -10.52 44.60
C VAL A 255 22.53 -10.91 46.06
N PRO A 256 21.29 -10.87 46.59
CA PRO A 256 20.05 -10.17 46.18
C PRO A 256 19.41 -9.41 47.37
N VAL A 257 18.26 -8.74 47.17
CA VAL A 257 17.05 -8.87 48.03
C VAL A 257 15.97 -7.93 47.50
N ALA A 258 14.79 -8.53 47.31
CA ALA A 258 13.56 -7.90 46.91
C ALA A 258 12.99 -6.98 48.01
N ALA A 259 12.48 -5.81 47.60
CA ALA A 259 11.42 -5.10 48.32
C ALA A 259 10.62 -4.26 47.32
N LYS A 260 9.31 -4.54 47.21
CA LYS A 260 8.33 -3.69 46.52
C LYS A 260 8.30 -2.30 47.16
N PRO A 261 8.07 -1.25 46.37
CA PRO A 261 7.20 -0.18 46.85
C PRO A 261 6.06 0.19 45.89
N GLN A 262 5.03 0.75 46.52
CA GLN A 262 3.75 1.19 45.99
C GLN A 262 3.86 2.23 44.87
N VAL A 263 2.94 2.15 43.92
CA VAL A 263 2.71 3.18 42.90
C VAL A 263 1.77 4.25 43.47
N ALA A 264 2.31 5.45 43.68
CA ALA A 264 1.54 6.70 43.69
C ALA A 264 1.64 7.35 42.30
N PRO A 265 0.62 8.09 41.83
CA PRO A 265 0.63 8.66 40.48
C PRO A 265 1.38 10.00 40.48
N GLU A 266 2.50 10.06 39.75
CA GLU A 266 3.14 11.33 39.36
C GLU A 266 2.80 11.69 37.92
N ASN A 267 2.09 12.80 37.78
CA ASN A 267 1.99 13.59 36.56
C ASN A 267 3.34 14.24 36.25
N GLY A 268 3.67 14.29 34.95
CA GLY A 268 4.67 15.21 34.41
C GLY A 268 5.95 14.55 33.93
N LYS A 269 5.91 13.89 32.76
CA LYS A 269 7.10 13.72 31.92
C LYS A 269 6.79 14.19 30.50
N ASN A 270 7.49 15.24 30.10
CA ASN A 270 7.76 15.59 28.72
C ASN A 270 8.15 14.31 27.96
N LYS A 271 7.27 13.88 27.05
CA LYS A 271 7.68 12.97 25.97
C LYS A 271 8.65 13.75 25.10
N ALA A 272 9.94 13.46 25.24
CA ALA A 272 10.87 13.70 24.15
C ALA A 272 10.28 13.01 22.92
N LYS A 273 10.02 13.78 21.85
CA LYS A 273 9.70 13.24 20.53
C LYS A 273 10.89 12.38 20.13
N THR A 274 10.78 11.07 20.29
CA THR A 274 11.55 10.12 19.47
C THR A 274 11.06 10.37 18.05
N GLY A 275 11.81 11.17 17.29
CA GLY A 275 11.63 11.21 15.85
C GLY A 275 11.90 9.79 15.36
N ASP A 276 10.93 9.19 14.68
CA ASP A 276 11.16 7.96 13.95
C ASP A 276 12.24 8.27 12.90
N THR A 277 13.46 7.81 13.17
CA THR A 277 14.56 7.86 12.21
C THR A 277 14.26 6.82 11.14
N SER A 278 13.47 7.18 10.13
CA SER A 278 13.19 6.33 8.99
C SER A 278 14.38 6.34 8.02
N ILE A 279 14.68 5.17 7.45
CA ILE A 279 15.72 5.00 6.43
C ILE A 279 15.02 4.60 5.14
N ARG A 280 15.16 5.40 4.08
CA ARG A 280 14.66 5.05 2.75
C ARG A 280 15.58 3.98 2.13
N VAL A 281 14.99 2.85 1.75
CA VAL A 281 15.71 1.73 1.14
C VAL A 281 15.03 1.40 -0.18
N ALA A 282 15.83 1.18 -1.22
CA ALA A 282 15.34 0.75 -2.53
C ALA A 282 14.62 -0.60 -2.43
N VAL A 283 13.48 -0.74 -3.13
CA VAL A 283 12.60 -1.92 -3.07
C VAL A 283 13.35 -3.19 -3.44
N GLU A 284 14.27 -3.13 -4.41
CA GLU A 284 15.03 -4.29 -4.88
C GLU A 284 15.91 -4.90 -3.78
N LYS A 285 16.39 -4.09 -2.82
CA LYS A 285 17.20 -4.60 -1.70
C LYS A 285 16.36 -5.39 -0.71
N VAL A 286 15.14 -4.93 -0.45
CA VAL A 286 14.18 -5.64 0.42
C VAL A 286 13.74 -6.94 -0.24
N ASP A 287 13.47 -6.92 -1.55
CA ASP A 287 13.13 -8.12 -2.31
C ASP A 287 14.29 -9.14 -2.35
N GLN A 288 15.55 -8.67 -2.45
CA GLN A 288 16.74 -9.53 -2.34
C GLN A 288 16.86 -10.17 -0.95
N LEU A 289 16.67 -9.40 0.13
CA LEU A 289 16.63 -9.90 1.51
C LEU A 289 15.59 -11.00 1.68
N ILE A 290 14.40 -10.80 1.12
CA ILE A 290 13.31 -11.76 1.09
C ILE A 290 13.70 -13.04 0.35
N ASN A 291 14.34 -12.92 -0.81
CA ASN A 291 14.81 -14.09 -1.56
C ASN A 291 15.85 -14.88 -0.78
N LEU A 292 16.80 -14.21 -0.13
CA LEU A 292 17.81 -14.83 0.73
C LEU A 292 17.19 -15.52 1.94
N VAL A 293 16.20 -14.92 2.60
CA VAL A 293 15.45 -15.57 3.68
C VAL A 293 14.69 -16.78 3.15
N GLY A 294 14.09 -16.69 1.96
CA GLY A 294 13.45 -17.85 1.31
C GLY A 294 14.44 -18.99 1.05
N GLU A 295 15.63 -18.70 0.53
CA GLU A 295 16.70 -19.68 0.34
C GLU A 295 17.22 -20.26 1.66
N LEU A 296 17.26 -19.44 2.72
CA LEU A 296 17.62 -19.89 4.07
C LEU A 296 16.59 -20.88 4.62
N VAL A 297 15.29 -20.59 4.47
CA VAL A 297 14.20 -21.49 4.88
C VAL A 297 14.25 -22.80 4.10
N ILE A 298 14.54 -22.75 2.79
CA ILE A 298 14.75 -23.96 1.97
C ILE A 298 15.96 -24.74 2.52
N THR A 299 17.10 -24.09 2.74
CA THR A 299 18.31 -24.74 3.26
C THR A 299 18.11 -25.37 4.64
N GLN A 300 17.37 -24.68 5.51
CA GLN A 300 17.01 -25.18 6.85
C GLN A 300 16.06 -26.37 6.76
N SER A 301 15.06 -26.33 5.88
CA SER A 301 14.19 -27.49 5.60
C SER A 301 15.00 -28.67 5.07
N MET A 302 16.00 -28.42 4.20
CA MET A 302 16.87 -29.47 3.69
C MET A 302 17.71 -30.12 4.79
N LEU A 303 18.23 -29.29 5.69
CA LEU A 303 19.05 -29.75 6.82
C LEU A 303 18.21 -30.52 7.84
N ALA A 304 16.97 -30.07 8.11
CA ALA A 304 16.02 -30.75 8.99
C ALA A 304 15.67 -32.15 8.47
N GLN A 305 15.37 -32.28 7.17
CA GLN A 305 15.07 -33.58 6.55
C GLN A 305 16.25 -34.55 6.65
N ARG A 306 17.47 -34.12 6.30
CA ARG A 306 18.68 -34.96 6.44
C ARG A 306 18.97 -35.32 7.89
N SER A 307 18.68 -34.40 8.81
CA SER A 307 18.87 -34.65 10.24
C SER A 307 17.84 -35.64 10.81
N SER A 308 16.65 -35.71 10.21
CA SER A 308 15.60 -36.67 10.61
C SER A 308 15.95 -38.13 10.30
N GLU A 309 16.88 -38.37 9.37
CA GLU A 309 17.41 -39.71 9.06
C GLU A 309 18.46 -40.19 10.09
N LEU A 310 18.97 -39.29 10.93
CA LEU A 310 19.96 -39.61 11.95
C LEU A 310 19.30 -40.21 13.20
N ASP A 311 20.01 -41.10 13.89
CA ASP A 311 19.54 -41.68 15.16
C ASP A 311 19.35 -40.58 16.21
N PRO A 312 18.10 -40.36 16.70
CA PRO A 312 17.82 -39.30 17.66
C PRO A 312 18.57 -39.44 18.98
N VAL A 313 18.89 -40.67 19.40
CA VAL A 313 19.59 -40.93 20.66
C VAL A 313 21.08 -40.62 20.53
N ALA A 314 21.67 -40.94 19.39
CA ALA A 314 23.08 -40.67 19.13
C ALA A 314 23.38 -39.19 18.83
N HIS A 315 22.39 -38.44 18.31
CA HIS A 315 22.58 -37.09 17.78
C HIS A 315 21.68 -36.00 18.41
N GLY A 316 21.27 -36.18 19.68
CA GLY A 316 20.36 -35.25 20.37
C GLY A 316 20.79 -33.77 20.36
N ASP A 317 22.08 -33.47 20.54
CA ASP A 317 22.60 -32.09 20.53
C ASP A 317 22.47 -31.42 19.16
N LEU A 318 22.66 -32.19 18.08
CA LEU A 318 22.47 -31.70 16.71
C LEU A 318 21.00 -31.37 16.46
N LEU A 319 20.09 -32.27 16.83
CA LEU A 319 18.64 -32.06 16.68
C LEU A 319 18.14 -30.84 17.47
N ASN A 320 18.63 -30.65 18.70
CA ASN A 320 18.34 -29.44 19.48
C ASN A 320 18.87 -28.17 18.80
N SER A 321 20.09 -28.22 18.24
CA SER A 321 20.67 -27.10 17.49
C SER A 321 19.88 -26.78 16.22
N MET A 322 19.33 -27.81 15.54
CA MET A 322 18.45 -27.64 14.38
C MET A 322 17.13 -26.97 14.76
N GLY A 323 16.51 -27.35 15.88
CA GLY A 323 15.31 -26.67 16.38
C GLY A 323 15.58 -25.21 16.80
N GLN A 324 16.78 -24.89 17.27
CA GLN A 324 17.19 -23.51 17.53
C GLN A 324 17.33 -22.71 16.22
N LEU A 325 17.95 -23.31 15.20
CA LEU A 325 18.09 -22.70 13.87
C LEU A 325 16.73 -22.43 13.22
N GLU A 326 15.78 -23.37 13.33
CA GLU A 326 14.42 -23.22 12.84
C GLU A 326 13.70 -22.03 13.48
N ARG A 327 13.76 -21.92 14.82
CA ARG A 327 13.17 -20.78 15.55
C ARG A 327 13.80 -19.45 15.12
N ASN A 328 15.13 -19.36 15.11
CA ASN A 328 15.83 -18.14 14.71
C ASN A 328 15.54 -17.76 13.25
N ALA A 329 15.41 -18.74 12.35
CA ALA A 329 15.06 -18.50 10.96
C ALA A 329 13.64 -17.96 10.81
N ARG A 330 12.69 -18.47 11.61
CA ARG A 330 11.31 -17.96 11.66
C ARG A 330 11.25 -16.54 12.19
N ASP A 331 11.95 -16.24 13.29
CA ASP A 331 12.03 -14.89 13.87
C ASP A 331 12.65 -13.89 12.87
N LEU A 332 13.70 -14.32 12.15
CA LEU A 332 14.32 -13.52 11.08
C LEU A 332 13.36 -13.30 9.91
N GLN A 333 12.61 -14.32 9.51
CA GLN A 333 11.60 -14.20 8.46
C GLN A 333 10.52 -13.18 8.85
N GLU A 334 9.98 -13.27 10.07
CA GLU A 334 8.98 -12.31 10.58
C GLU A 334 9.55 -10.88 10.62
N SER A 335 10.79 -10.72 11.09
CA SER A 335 11.47 -9.41 11.14
C SER A 335 11.77 -8.83 9.76
N VAL A 336 12.08 -9.65 8.76
CA VAL A 336 12.29 -9.18 7.38
C VAL A 336 10.96 -8.83 6.72
N MET A 337 9.90 -9.58 7.01
CA MET A 337 8.56 -9.25 6.52
C MET A 337 8.06 -7.92 7.09
N SER A 338 8.28 -7.64 8.38
CA SER A 338 7.86 -6.38 9.00
C SER A 338 8.50 -5.14 8.37
N ILE A 339 9.72 -5.24 7.82
CA ILE A 339 10.38 -4.15 7.10
C ILE A 339 9.62 -3.74 5.82
N ARG A 340 8.87 -4.67 5.21
CA ARG A 340 8.10 -4.43 3.97
C ARG A 340 6.65 -4.03 4.23
N MET A 341 6.20 -4.15 5.47
CA MET A 341 4.84 -3.83 5.85
C MET A 341 4.58 -2.33 5.73
N MET A 342 3.43 -2.01 5.17
CA MET A 342 2.94 -0.66 4.97
C MET A 342 1.51 -0.58 5.52
N PRO A 343 1.11 0.53 6.16
CA PRO A 343 -0.25 0.72 6.63
C PRO A 343 -1.30 0.62 5.51
N MET A 344 -2.48 0.08 5.82
CA MET A 344 -3.61 0.01 4.89
C MET A 344 -4.18 1.40 4.56
N GLU A 345 -3.84 2.41 5.35
CA GLU A 345 -4.17 3.83 5.11
C GLU A 345 -3.80 4.30 3.70
N TYR A 346 -2.68 3.82 3.13
CA TYR A 346 -2.27 4.13 1.76
C TYR A 346 -3.29 3.69 0.69
N VAL A 347 -4.03 2.62 0.97
CA VAL A 347 -5.11 2.13 0.10
C VAL A 347 -6.41 2.85 0.44
N PHE A 348 -6.76 2.92 1.73
CA PHE A 348 -8.03 3.48 2.20
C PHE A 348 -8.18 4.98 1.94
N SER A 349 -7.10 5.76 1.93
CA SER A 349 -7.12 7.21 1.68
C SER A 349 -7.71 7.61 0.33
N ARG A 350 -7.70 6.70 -0.66
CA ARG A 350 -8.21 6.95 -2.02
C ARG A 350 -9.73 6.75 -2.15
N PHE A 351 -10.33 5.96 -1.26
CA PHE A 351 -11.73 5.57 -1.37
C PHE A 351 -12.76 6.67 -1.04
N PRO A 352 -12.53 7.61 -0.10
CA PRO A 352 -13.47 8.70 0.17
C PRO A 352 -13.86 9.50 -1.07
N ARG A 353 -12.87 9.91 -1.89
CA ARG A 353 -13.11 10.64 -3.15
C ARG A 353 -13.86 9.78 -4.17
N LEU A 354 -13.38 8.55 -4.39
CA LEU A 354 -14.02 7.60 -5.31
C LEU A 354 -15.50 7.33 -4.96
N VAL A 355 -15.79 7.11 -3.67
CA VAL A 355 -17.16 6.84 -3.19
C VAL A 355 -18.04 8.06 -3.38
N ARG A 356 -17.55 9.27 -3.06
CA ARG A 356 -18.30 10.52 -3.23
C ARG A 356 -18.64 10.79 -4.70
N ASP A 357 -17.67 10.65 -5.60
CA ASP A 357 -17.86 10.90 -7.04
C ASP A 357 -18.84 9.89 -7.66
N LEU A 358 -18.73 8.61 -7.29
CA LEU A 358 -19.58 7.58 -7.83
C LEU A 358 -21.00 7.64 -7.24
N ALA A 359 -21.13 7.96 -5.95
CA ALA A 359 -22.44 8.18 -5.31
C ALA A 359 -23.18 9.36 -5.96
N ALA A 360 -22.48 10.47 -6.24
CA ALA A 360 -23.04 11.62 -6.95
C ALA A 360 -23.49 11.25 -8.38
N LYS A 361 -22.66 10.50 -9.12
CA LYS A 361 -22.99 10.04 -10.48
C LYS A 361 -24.22 9.13 -10.53
N LEU A 362 -24.45 8.34 -9.48
CA LEU A 362 -25.55 7.37 -9.39
C LEU A 362 -26.78 7.91 -8.66
N ASP A 363 -26.75 9.17 -8.22
CA ASP A 363 -27.80 9.82 -7.43
C ASP A 363 -28.15 9.04 -6.14
N LYS A 364 -27.10 8.65 -5.39
CA LYS A 364 -27.20 7.91 -4.12
C LYS A 364 -26.55 8.69 -2.99
N GLN A 365 -27.08 8.56 -1.78
CA GLN A 365 -26.49 9.11 -0.56
C GLN A 365 -25.80 7.98 0.20
N VAL A 366 -24.48 8.08 0.38
CA VAL A 366 -23.67 7.03 1.00
C VAL A 366 -22.67 7.65 1.96
N ASP A 367 -22.53 7.04 3.14
CA ASP A 367 -21.47 7.31 4.10
C ASP A 367 -20.43 6.19 4.07
N LEU A 368 -19.15 6.54 4.16
CA LEU A 368 -18.02 5.60 4.11
C LEU A 368 -17.37 5.50 5.49
N THR A 369 -17.43 4.31 6.07
CA THR A 369 -16.73 4.01 7.32
C THR A 369 -15.44 3.24 7.04
N LEU A 370 -14.30 3.74 7.52
CA LEU A 370 -13.00 3.06 7.42
C LEU A 370 -12.59 2.53 8.80
N MET A 371 -12.30 1.23 8.89
CA MET A 371 -11.86 0.58 10.12
C MET A 371 -10.53 -0.15 9.88
N GLY A 372 -9.58 0.02 10.81
CA GLY A 372 -8.29 -0.66 10.70
C GLY A 372 -7.33 -0.07 9.67
N SER A 373 -7.38 1.24 9.39
CA SER A 373 -6.43 1.92 8.50
C SER A 373 -4.96 1.74 8.93
N SER A 374 -4.72 1.57 10.23
CA SER A 374 -3.38 1.31 10.79
C SER A 374 -2.92 -0.15 10.68
N THR A 375 -3.73 -1.05 10.09
CA THR A 375 -3.29 -2.43 9.87
C THR A 375 -2.21 -2.48 8.82
N GLU A 376 -1.18 -3.26 9.10
CA GLU A 376 0.00 -3.40 8.25
C GLU A 376 -0.21 -4.52 7.23
N LEU A 377 0.07 -4.25 5.95
CA LEU A 377 0.01 -5.18 4.82
C LEU A 377 1.30 -5.04 3.98
N ASP A 378 1.75 -6.14 3.36
CA ASP A 378 2.89 -6.11 2.44
C ASP A 378 2.68 -5.12 1.27
N LYS A 379 3.70 -4.31 0.94
CA LYS A 379 3.63 -3.32 -0.17
C LYS A 379 3.16 -3.94 -1.50
N SER A 380 3.61 -5.13 -1.86
CA SER A 380 3.21 -5.78 -3.13
C SER A 380 1.76 -6.26 -3.10
N LEU A 381 1.22 -6.57 -1.91
CA LEU A 381 -0.19 -6.86 -1.73
C LEU A 381 -1.01 -5.57 -1.78
N ILE A 382 -0.54 -4.45 -1.19
CA ILE A 382 -1.15 -3.12 -1.31
C ILE A 382 -1.37 -2.74 -2.78
N GLU A 383 -0.33 -2.85 -3.61
CA GLU A 383 -0.42 -2.47 -5.02
C GLU A 383 -1.43 -3.34 -5.80
N ARG A 384 -1.49 -4.64 -5.48
CA ARG A 384 -2.36 -5.61 -6.17
C ARG A 384 -3.81 -5.64 -5.65
N ILE A 385 -4.06 -5.22 -4.41
CA ILE A 385 -5.40 -5.25 -3.79
C ILE A 385 -6.27 -4.04 -4.16
N ILE A 386 -5.66 -2.94 -4.62
CA ILE A 386 -6.37 -1.71 -5.02
C ILE A 386 -7.45 -2.00 -6.08
N ASP A 387 -7.10 -2.73 -7.13
CA ASP A 387 -8.01 -3.02 -8.24
C ASP A 387 -9.20 -3.90 -7.80
N PRO A 388 -8.99 -5.06 -7.12
CA PRO A 388 -10.07 -5.84 -6.51
C PRO A 388 -10.99 -5.01 -5.61
N LEU A 389 -10.44 -4.23 -4.66
CA LEU A 389 -11.24 -3.45 -3.71
C LEU A 389 -12.04 -2.35 -4.41
N THR A 390 -11.41 -1.65 -5.37
CA THR A 390 -12.09 -0.65 -6.21
C THR A 390 -13.32 -1.25 -6.88
N HIS A 391 -13.21 -2.48 -7.39
CA HIS A 391 -14.33 -3.14 -8.03
C HIS A 391 -15.42 -3.57 -7.04
N LEU A 392 -15.05 -4.08 -5.86
CA LEU A 392 -16.03 -4.43 -4.81
C LEU A 392 -16.79 -3.20 -4.29
N VAL A 393 -16.08 -2.10 -4.06
CA VAL A 393 -16.68 -0.81 -3.66
C VAL A 393 -17.64 -0.31 -4.74
N ARG A 394 -17.22 -0.35 -6.01
CA ARG A 394 -18.09 0.00 -7.13
C ARG A 394 -19.36 -0.85 -7.15
N ASN A 395 -19.25 -2.17 -7.02
CA ASN A 395 -20.42 -3.04 -7.03
C ASN A 395 -21.36 -2.79 -5.85
N SER A 396 -20.80 -2.48 -4.68
CA SER A 396 -21.57 -2.06 -3.51
C SER A 396 -22.35 -0.78 -3.81
N LEU A 397 -21.75 0.19 -4.48
CA LEU A 397 -22.39 1.46 -4.85
C LEU A 397 -23.37 1.33 -6.02
N ASP A 398 -23.07 0.56 -7.06
CA ASP A 398 -23.89 0.40 -8.27
C ASP A 398 -25.11 -0.49 -8.01
N HIS A 399 -24.88 -1.66 -7.40
CA HIS A 399 -25.87 -2.73 -7.30
C HIS A 399 -26.30 -3.03 -5.86
N GLY A 400 -25.43 -2.84 -4.86
CA GLY A 400 -25.73 -3.10 -3.45
C GLY A 400 -26.68 -2.04 -2.87
N ILE A 401 -26.21 -0.80 -2.78
CA ILE A 401 -26.93 0.31 -2.15
C ILE A 401 -28.05 0.81 -3.07
N GLU A 402 -29.26 0.86 -2.53
CA GLU A 402 -30.46 1.31 -3.24
C GLU A 402 -30.56 2.85 -3.27
N SER A 403 -31.42 3.40 -4.14
CA SER A 403 -31.69 4.85 -4.13
C SER A 403 -32.38 5.29 -2.84
N PRO A 404 -32.24 6.55 -2.40
CA PRO A 404 -32.80 7.04 -1.13
C PRO A 404 -34.30 6.73 -0.98
N ASP A 405 -35.09 6.92 -2.04
CA ASP A 405 -36.53 6.64 -2.06
C ASP A 405 -36.84 5.16 -1.80
N LYS A 406 -36.08 4.24 -2.42
CA LYS A 406 -36.24 2.80 -2.24
C LYS A 406 -35.85 2.37 -0.83
N ARG A 407 -34.80 2.97 -0.26
CA ARG A 407 -34.34 2.70 1.11
C ARG A 407 -35.40 3.11 2.13
N VAL A 408 -35.97 4.30 2.00
CA VAL A 408 -37.05 4.77 2.87
C VAL A 408 -38.29 3.89 2.74
N ALA A 409 -38.65 3.47 1.51
CA ALA A 409 -39.76 2.54 1.29
C ALA A 409 -39.53 1.15 1.93
N ALA A 410 -38.27 0.71 2.01
CA ALA A 410 -37.87 -0.52 2.69
C ALA A 410 -37.70 -0.35 4.22
N GLY A 411 -37.93 0.84 4.78
CA GLY A 411 -37.79 1.12 6.21
C GLY A 411 -36.35 1.33 6.69
N LYS A 412 -35.41 1.61 5.78
CA LYS A 412 -34.00 1.88 6.06
C LYS A 412 -33.70 3.39 6.10
N SER A 413 -32.53 3.75 6.61
CA SER A 413 -31.98 5.12 6.48
C SER A 413 -31.87 5.52 5.00
N ALA A 414 -32.19 6.78 4.68
CA ALA A 414 -32.01 7.33 3.33
C ALA A 414 -30.54 7.34 2.88
N VAL A 415 -29.62 7.52 3.83
CA VAL A 415 -28.18 7.40 3.63
C VAL A 415 -27.78 5.93 3.81
N GLY A 416 -27.14 5.35 2.79
CA GLY A 416 -26.55 4.02 2.85
C GLY A 416 -25.19 4.03 3.56
N ASN A 417 -24.79 2.90 4.13
CA ASN A 417 -23.49 2.75 4.76
C ASN A 417 -22.65 1.74 4.00
N LEU A 418 -21.41 2.15 3.68
CA LEU A 418 -20.37 1.29 3.15
C LEU A 418 -19.21 1.27 4.15
N THR A 419 -18.85 0.10 4.65
CA THR A 419 -17.72 -0.08 5.57
C THR A 419 -16.61 -0.84 4.88
N LEU A 420 -15.39 -0.30 4.95
CA LEU A 420 -14.15 -1.02 4.64
C LEU A 420 -13.42 -1.31 5.95
N SER A 421 -13.24 -2.58 6.27
CA SER A 421 -12.49 -3.02 7.45
C SER A 421 -11.24 -3.79 7.03
N ALA A 422 -10.17 -3.65 7.82
CA ALA A 422 -8.99 -4.50 7.73
C ALA A 422 -8.56 -4.91 9.14
N GLU A 423 -8.33 -6.20 9.35
CA GLU A 423 -7.90 -6.76 10.64
C GLU A 423 -6.91 -7.91 10.45
N HIS A 424 -6.00 -8.09 11.42
CA HIS A 424 -5.14 -9.27 11.48
C HIS A 424 -5.89 -10.43 12.16
N GLN A 425 -6.08 -11.54 11.43
CA GLN A 425 -6.75 -12.74 11.93
C GLN A 425 -5.91 -13.98 11.63
N GLY A 426 -5.33 -14.60 12.68
CA GLY A 426 -4.72 -15.93 12.59
C GLY A 426 -3.53 -16.04 11.62
N GLY A 427 -2.71 -15.00 11.48
CA GLY A 427 -1.60 -14.97 10.51
C GLY A 427 -2.02 -14.58 9.09
N ASN A 428 -3.28 -14.20 8.90
CA ASN A 428 -3.81 -13.60 7.67
C ASN A 428 -4.28 -12.18 7.95
N ILE A 429 -4.44 -11.41 6.88
CA ILE A 429 -5.12 -10.12 6.88
C ILE A 429 -6.50 -10.34 6.30
N CYS A 430 -7.51 -10.09 7.12
CA CYS A 430 -8.91 -10.11 6.74
C CYS A 430 -9.32 -8.69 6.34
N ILE A 431 -9.64 -8.50 5.07
CA ILE A 431 -10.18 -7.24 4.54
C ILE A 431 -11.65 -7.48 4.20
N GLU A 432 -12.55 -6.66 4.73
CA GLU A 432 -13.99 -6.82 4.49
C GLU A 432 -14.58 -5.57 3.84
N VAL A 433 -15.45 -5.81 2.86
CA VAL A 433 -16.29 -4.79 2.23
C VAL A 433 -17.72 -5.10 2.63
N ILE A 434 -18.33 -4.21 3.42
CA ILE A 434 -19.65 -4.41 4.01
C ILE A 434 -20.58 -3.30 3.53
N ASP A 435 -21.68 -3.66 2.88
CA ASP A 435 -22.76 -2.75 2.54
C ASP A 435 -24.04 -3.08 3.30
N ASP A 436 -24.88 -2.07 3.54
CA ASP A 436 -26.23 -2.23 4.12
C ASP A 436 -27.35 -2.23 3.06
N GLY A 437 -26.99 -2.63 1.83
CA GLY A 437 -27.80 -2.57 0.64
C GLY A 437 -28.93 -3.59 0.57
N ALA A 438 -29.44 -3.82 -0.64
CA ALA A 438 -30.51 -4.80 -0.87
C ALA A 438 -30.05 -6.25 -0.64
N GLY A 439 -28.75 -6.49 -0.58
CA GLY A 439 -28.17 -7.84 -0.60
C GLY A 439 -28.34 -8.51 -1.96
N LEU A 440 -27.76 -9.69 -2.10
CA LEU A 440 -27.84 -10.48 -3.33
C LEU A 440 -29.17 -11.25 -3.41
N ASN A 441 -29.77 -11.27 -4.61
CA ASN A 441 -31.01 -12.00 -4.85
C ASN A 441 -30.70 -13.46 -5.23
N ARG A 442 -30.88 -14.35 -4.25
CA ARG A 442 -30.63 -15.79 -4.36
C ARG A 442 -31.36 -16.43 -5.55
N GLU A 443 -32.66 -16.17 -5.71
CA GLU A 443 -33.49 -16.76 -6.77
C GLU A 443 -33.00 -16.35 -8.17
N ARG A 444 -32.62 -15.09 -8.35
CA ARG A 444 -32.07 -14.59 -9.61
C ARG A 444 -30.71 -15.20 -9.94
N ILE A 445 -29.85 -15.39 -8.94
CA ILE A 445 -28.54 -16.02 -9.13
C ILE A 445 -28.72 -17.48 -9.56
N LEU A 446 -29.57 -18.24 -8.87
CA LEU A 446 -29.88 -19.64 -9.21
C LEU A 446 -30.49 -19.77 -10.61
N ALA A 447 -31.46 -18.92 -10.94
CA ALA A 447 -32.08 -18.92 -12.27
C ALA A 447 -31.06 -18.60 -13.38
N LYS A 448 -30.14 -17.65 -13.14
CA LYS A 448 -29.10 -17.31 -14.10
C LYS A 448 -28.05 -18.41 -14.24
N ALA A 449 -27.66 -19.03 -13.12
CA ALA A 449 -26.75 -20.17 -13.12
C ALA A 449 -27.31 -21.37 -13.90
N LEU A 450 -28.59 -21.68 -13.72
CA LEU A 450 -29.31 -22.69 -14.52
C LEU A 450 -29.29 -22.35 -16.01
N SER A 451 -29.54 -21.09 -16.38
CA SER A 451 -29.53 -20.65 -17.79
C SER A 451 -28.15 -20.76 -18.46
N GLN A 452 -27.07 -20.67 -17.67
CA GLN A 452 -25.69 -20.82 -18.14
C GLN A 452 -25.18 -22.28 -18.06
N GLY A 453 -26.04 -23.23 -17.66
CA GLY A 453 -25.67 -24.64 -17.57
C GLY A 453 -24.74 -24.98 -16.40
N LEU A 454 -24.70 -24.13 -15.37
CA LEU A 454 -24.02 -24.45 -14.11
C LEU A 454 -24.85 -25.47 -13.32
N ALA A 455 -24.17 -26.36 -12.58
CA ALA A 455 -24.84 -27.33 -11.73
C ALA A 455 -25.43 -26.60 -10.52
N VAL A 456 -26.76 -26.59 -10.42
CA VAL A 456 -27.49 -25.91 -9.35
C VAL A 456 -28.38 -26.94 -8.66
N SER A 457 -28.42 -26.92 -7.33
CA SER A 457 -29.35 -27.72 -6.53
C SER A 457 -30.12 -26.85 -5.55
N ASP A 458 -31.33 -27.27 -5.20
CA ASP A 458 -32.16 -26.56 -4.20
C ASP A 458 -31.57 -26.63 -2.78
N SER A 459 -30.60 -27.53 -2.56
CA SER A 459 -29.93 -27.73 -1.27
C SER A 459 -28.68 -26.87 -1.06
N MET A 460 -28.29 -26.03 -2.03
CA MET A 460 -27.07 -25.22 -1.92
C MET A 460 -27.14 -24.26 -0.73
N SER A 461 -26.03 -24.01 -0.03
CA SER A 461 -25.98 -22.97 1.02
C SER A 461 -26.01 -21.57 0.40
N ASP A 462 -26.23 -20.52 1.21
CA ASP A 462 -26.14 -19.12 0.71
C ASP A 462 -24.71 -18.78 0.25
N GLU A 463 -23.70 -19.32 0.92
CA GLU A 463 -22.29 -19.15 0.54
C GLU A 463 -21.97 -19.80 -0.81
N GLU A 464 -22.45 -21.04 -1.03
CA GLU A 464 -22.28 -21.73 -2.31
C GLU A 464 -22.96 -20.99 -3.46
N VAL A 465 -24.12 -20.38 -3.20
CA VAL A 465 -24.80 -19.54 -4.19
C VAL A 465 -24.05 -18.24 -4.44
N GLY A 466 -23.52 -17.59 -3.40
CA GLY A 466 -22.68 -16.41 -3.54
C GLY A 466 -21.45 -16.68 -4.41
N MET A 467 -20.84 -17.85 -4.24
CA MET A 467 -19.66 -18.26 -5.02
C MET A 467 -19.92 -18.44 -6.52
N LEU A 468 -21.17 -18.65 -6.94
CA LEU A 468 -21.54 -18.70 -8.36
C LEU A 468 -21.31 -17.35 -9.07
N ILE A 469 -21.31 -16.22 -8.33
CA ILE A 469 -21.07 -14.88 -8.88
C ILE A 469 -19.69 -14.76 -9.51
N PHE A 470 -18.72 -15.54 -9.01
CA PHE A 470 -17.36 -15.56 -9.54
C PHE A 470 -17.18 -16.49 -10.75
N ALA A 471 -18.24 -17.12 -11.26
CA ALA A 471 -18.13 -17.95 -12.46
C ALA A 471 -17.81 -17.08 -13.70
N PRO A 472 -16.99 -17.57 -14.66
CA PRO A 472 -16.63 -16.82 -15.85
C PRO A 472 -17.87 -16.41 -16.65
N GLY A 473 -17.97 -15.13 -17.02
CA GLY A 473 -19.14 -14.61 -17.75
C GLY A 473 -20.43 -14.55 -16.92
N PHE A 474 -20.35 -14.73 -15.60
CA PHE A 474 -21.45 -14.54 -14.68
C PHE A 474 -21.57 -13.05 -14.34
N SER A 475 -22.54 -12.38 -14.95
CA SER A 475 -22.96 -11.04 -14.58
C SER A 475 -24.47 -11.04 -14.50
N THR A 476 -25.06 -10.46 -13.46
CA THR A 476 -26.52 -10.37 -13.33
C THR A 476 -27.12 -9.22 -14.14
N ALA A 477 -26.32 -8.32 -14.70
CA ALA A 477 -26.78 -7.16 -15.45
C ALA A 477 -27.38 -7.54 -16.83
N GLU A 478 -28.50 -6.89 -17.19
CA GLU A 478 -29.16 -7.06 -18.50
C GLU A 478 -28.62 -6.10 -19.58
N LYS A 479 -27.90 -5.03 -19.18
CA LYS A 479 -27.22 -4.08 -20.06
C LYS A 479 -25.78 -3.88 -19.60
N VAL A 480 -24.85 -3.83 -20.56
CA VAL A 480 -23.48 -3.37 -20.32
C VAL A 480 -23.55 -1.86 -20.08
N THR A 481 -23.19 -1.40 -18.88
CA THR A 481 -23.08 0.02 -18.58
C THR A 481 -21.72 0.55 -19.05
N ASP A 482 -21.67 1.82 -19.49
CA ASP A 482 -20.43 2.46 -19.98
C ASP A 482 -19.30 2.50 -18.92
N VAL A 483 -19.65 2.27 -17.65
CA VAL A 483 -18.71 2.25 -16.51
C VAL A 483 -17.99 0.89 -16.38
N SER A 484 -18.49 -0.18 -17.03
CA SER A 484 -17.87 -1.53 -17.07
C SER A 484 -16.88 -1.73 -18.24
N GLY A 485 -16.51 -0.66 -18.96
CA GLY A 485 -15.75 -0.68 -20.22
C GLY A 485 -14.32 -1.25 -20.22
N ARG A 486 -13.85 -1.92 -19.15
CA ARG A 486 -12.58 -2.66 -19.15
C ARG A 486 -12.73 -4.19 -19.05
N GLY A 487 -13.95 -4.72 -19.06
CA GLY A 487 -14.16 -6.18 -19.09
C GLY A 487 -13.76 -6.91 -17.81
N VAL A 488 -13.74 -6.22 -16.66
CA VAL A 488 -13.39 -6.80 -15.37
C VAL A 488 -14.67 -7.33 -14.73
N GLY A 489 -14.90 -8.64 -14.83
CA GLY A 489 -15.98 -9.33 -14.11
C GLY A 489 -15.58 -9.69 -12.68
N MET A 490 -16.50 -10.25 -11.91
CA MET A 490 -16.19 -10.78 -10.59
C MET A 490 -15.19 -11.95 -10.66
N ASP A 491 -15.19 -12.70 -11.76
CA ASP A 491 -14.18 -13.70 -12.09
C ASP A 491 -12.74 -13.15 -12.04
N VAL A 492 -12.51 -11.95 -12.57
CA VAL A 492 -11.20 -11.27 -12.50
C VAL A 492 -10.81 -10.92 -11.08
N VAL A 493 -11.76 -10.46 -10.25
CA VAL A 493 -11.50 -10.16 -8.84
C VAL A 493 -11.07 -11.42 -8.09
N LYS A 494 -11.79 -12.53 -8.28
CA LYS A 494 -11.40 -13.81 -7.67
C LYS A 494 -10.02 -14.26 -8.15
N ARG A 495 -9.72 -14.14 -9.44
CA ARG A 495 -8.41 -14.53 -9.99
C ARG A 495 -7.29 -13.69 -9.38
N ASN A 496 -7.45 -12.36 -9.31
CA ASN A 496 -6.46 -11.47 -8.71
C ASN A 496 -6.21 -11.82 -7.23
N ILE A 497 -7.26 -12.11 -6.47
CA ILE A 497 -7.13 -12.54 -5.06
C ILE A 497 -6.40 -13.89 -4.94
N GLN A 498 -6.71 -14.85 -5.83
CA GLN A 498 -6.02 -16.15 -5.86
C GLN A 498 -4.55 -16.04 -6.26
N GLU A 499 -4.20 -15.15 -7.19
CA GLU A 499 -2.81 -14.84 -7.59
C GLU A 499 -2.01 -14.22 -6.42
N MET A 500 -2.68 -13.58 -5.46
CA MET A 500 -2.08 -13.12 -4.20
C MET A 500 -1.97 -14.23 -3.14
N GLY A 501 -2.42 -15.45 -3.43
CA GLY A 501 -2.46 -16.55 -2.47
C GLY A 501 -3.60 -16.44 -1.44
N GLY A 502 -4.57 -15.56 -1.70
CA GLY A 502 -5.69 -15.31 -0.81
C GLY A 502 -6.97 -16.06 -1.17
N HIS A 503 -7.96 -15.93 -0.29
CA HIS A 503 -9.29 -16.50 -0.44
C HIS A 503 -10.34 -15.40 -0.33
N VAL A 504 -11.46 -15.59 -1.01
CA VAL A 504 -12.60 -14.66 -0.98
C VAL A 504 -13.88 -15.41 -0.63
N GLU A 505 -14.65 -14.82 0.27
CA GLU A 505 -15.92 -15.33 0.77
C GLU A 505 -16.99 -14.25 0.60
N ILE A 506 -18.24 -14.67 0.34
CA ILE A 506 -19.37 -13.76 0.24
C ILE A 506 -20.46 -14.26 1.20
N HIS A 507 -20.83 -13.39 2.13
CA HIS A 507 -22.02 -13.56 2.96
C HIS A 507 -23.02 -12.47 2.59
N PHE A 508 -24.29 -12.82 2.46
CA PHE A 508 -25.32 -11.84 2.16
C PHE A 508 -26.65 -12.26 2.77
N GLN A 509 -27.49 -11.26 3.02
CA GLN A 509 -28.88 -11.49 3.40
C GLN A 509 -29.76 -10.49 2.67
N ALA A 510 -30.80 -11.01 1.99
CA ALA A 510 -31.75 -10.18 1.27
C ALA A 510 -32.37 -9.12 2.19
N GLY A 511 -32.30 -7.86 1.77
CA GLY A 511 -32.76 -6.71 2.52
C GLY A 511 -31.82 -6.21 3.63
N LYS A 512 -30.72 -6.89 3.94
CA LYS A 512 -29.75 -6.42 4.96
C LYS A 512 -28.38 -6.03 4.43
N GLY A 513 -28.04 -6.46 3.21
CA GLY A 513 -26.80 -6.10 2.53
C GLY A 513 -25.90 -7.28 2.23
N THR A 514 -24.66 -6.97 1.87
CA THR A 514 -23.62 -7.92 1.45
C THR A 514 -22.34 -7.67 2.22
N THR A 515 -21.66 -8.75 2.61
CA THR A 515 -20.33 -8.73 3.20
C THR A 515 -19.42 -9.60 2.36
N ILE A 516 -18.38 -9.00 1.80
CA ILE A 516 -17.35 -9.70 1.03
C ILE A 516 -16.08 -9.68 1.87
N ARG A 517 -15.56 -10.86 2.20
CA ARG A 517 -14.36 -11.04 3.02
C ARG A 517 -13.23 -11.54 2.15
N ILE A 518 -12.09 -10.89 2.22
CA ILE A 518 -10.86 -11.26 1.54
C ILE A 518 -9.84 -11.63 2.61
N LEU A 519 -9.32 -12.85 2.57
CA LEU A 519 -8.26 -13.31 3.44
C LEU A 519 -6.97 -13.39 2.65
N LEU A 520 -5.97 -12.60 3.03
CA LEU A 520 -4.64 -12.59 2.42
C LEU A 520 -3.60 -13.10 3.42
N PRO A 521 -2.67 -13.98 3.02
CA PRO A 521 -1.59 -14.42 3.91
C PRO A 521 -0.61 -13.28 4.21
N LEU A 522 -0.08 -13.21 5.45
CA LEU A 522 0.94 -12.22 5.83
C LEU A 522 2.32 -12.50 5.23
N THR A 523 2.57 -13.71 4.72
CA THR A 523 3.91 -14.18 4.34
C THR A 523 4.14 -14.13 2.83
N LEU A 524 5.40 -14.22 2.42
CA LEU A 524 5.80 -14.81 1.12
C LEU A 524 4.86 -15.95 0.77
N ALA A 525 4.48 -16.08 -0.51
CA ALA A 525 3.53 -17.09 -0.98
C ALA A 525 3.95 -18.49 -0.52
N ILE A 526 3.47 -18.90 0.66
CA ILE A 526 3.62 -20.22 1.25
C ILE A 526 2.28 -20.87 1.02
N LEU A 527 2.32 -22.05 0.40
CA LEU A 527 1.15 -22.84 0.13
C LEU A 527 1.18 -24.08 1.04
N ASP A 528 0.09 -24.31 1.75
CA ASP A 528 -0.14 -25.61 2.39
C ASP A 528 -0.47 -26.63 1.29
N GLY A 529 0.43 -27.59 1.11
CA GLY A 529 0.37 -28.55 0.02
C GLY A 529 0.34 -29.99 0.50
N MET A 530 -0.50 -30.81 -0.12
CA MET A 530 -0.38 -32.26 -0.05
C MET A 530 0.62 -32.74 -1.09
N SER A 531 1.75 -33.28 -0.63
CA SER A 531 2.78 -33.85 -1.49
C SER A 531 2.38 -35.26 -1.94
N VAL A 532 2.32 -35.46 -3.25
CA VAL A 532 1.94 -36.72 -3.90
C VAL A 532 3.00 -37.16 -4.89
N LYS A 533 3.16 -38.47 -5.06
CA LYS A 533 4.17 -39.05 -5.93
C LYS A 533 3.54 -39.83 -7.06
N VAL A 534 4.15 -39.72 -8.24
CA VAL A 534 3.88 -40.54 -9.42
C VAL A 534 5.21 -41.07 -9.93
N ASN A 535 5.43 -42.38 -9.80
CA ASN A 535 6.72 -43.03 -9.97
C ASN A 535 7.84 -42.35 -9.16
N LYS A 536 8.68 -41.54 -9.83
CA LYS A 536 9.78 -40.78 -9.22
C LYS A 536 9.46 -39.29 -9.07
N GLU A 537 8.46 -38.81 -9.78
CA GLU A 537 8.11 -37.39 -9.84
C GLU A 537 7.22 -37.00 -8.66
N VAL A 538 7.49 -35.83 -8.08
CA VAL A 538 6.74 -35.30 -6.93
C VAL A 538 5.93 -34.08 -7.37
N PHE A 539 4.65 -34.10 -7.01
CA PHE A 539 3.70 -33.03 -7.28
C PHE A 539 3.11 -32.54 -5.95
N ILE A 540 2.71 -31.27 -5.93
CA ILE A 540 2.03 -30.66 -4.78
C ILE A 540 0.59 -30.34 -5.17
N LEU A 541 -0.36 -30.87 -4.41
CA LEU A 541 -1.77 -30.53 -4.51
C LEU A 541 -2.10 -29.46 -3.45
N PRO A 542 -2.70 -28.31 -3.82
CA PRO A 542 -3.16 -27.32 -2.83
C PRO A 542 -4.11 -27.97 -1.83
N LEU A 543 -3.80 -27.89 -0.53
CA LEU A 543 -4.54 -28.62 0.50
C LEU A 543 -6.01 -28.18 0.60
N ASN A 544 -6.29 -26.90 0.34
CA ASN A 544 -7.64 -26.34 0.29
C ASN A 544 -8.53 -26.94 -0.82
N ALA A 545 -7.92 -27.54 -1.85
CA ALA A 545 -8.64 -28.22 -2.93
C ALA A 545 -8.80 -29.72 -2.66
N VAL A 546 -8.11 -30.28 -1.66
CA VAL A 546 -8.16 -31.70 -1.28
C VAL A 546 -9.31 -31.93 -0.30
N MET A 547 -10.29 -32.75 -0.69
CA MET A 547 -11.41 -33.11 0.18
C MET A 547 -11.10 -34.33 1.04
N GLU A 548 -10.75 -35.44 0.39
CA GLU A 548 -10.42 -36.71 1.04
C GLU A 548 -9.51 -37.54 0.12
N SER A 549 -8.91 -38.60 0.68
CA SER A 549 -8.12 -39.56 -0.10
C SER A 549 -8.51 -40.98 0.28
N LEU A 550 -8.53 -41.89 -0.70
CA LEU A 550 -8.93 -43.28 -0.51
C LEU A 550 -8.22 -44.18 -1.52
N GLN A 551 -8.10 -45.46 -1.19
CA GLN A 551 -7.64 -46.47 -2.14
C GLN A 551 -8.87 -47.11 -2.82
N PRO A 552 -9.00 -47.01 -4.16
CA PRO A 552 -10.18 -47.51 -4.85
C PRO A 552 -10.16 -49.04 -4.96
N GLN A 553 -11.35 -49.66 -4.92
CA GLN A 553 -11.50 -51.08 -5.22
C GLN A 553 -11.91 -51.28 -6.68
N SER A 554 -11.65 -52.46 -7.25
CA SER A 554 -12.03 -52.78 -8.64
C SER A 554 -13.54 -52.66 -8.88
N GLU A 555 -14.36 -52.87 -7.86
CA GLU A 555 -15.83 -52.79 -7.92
C GLU A 555 -16.36 -51.35 -7.99
N ASP A 556 -15.59 -50.37 -7.52
CA ASP A 556 -15.96 -48.96 -7.54
C ASP A 556 -15.57 -48.27 -8.85
N LEU A 557 -14.83 -48.96 -9.72
CA LEU A 557 -14.28 -48.42 -10.97
C LEU A 557 -15.14 -48.83 -12.16
N TYR A 558 -15.78 -47.84 -12.79
CA TYR A 558 -16.67 -48.05 -13.93
C TYR A 558 -16.07 -47.43 -15.20
N PRO A 559 -15.92 -48.20 -16.29
CA PRO A 559 -15.51 -47.65 -17.57
C PRO A 559 -16.67 -46.89 -18.23
N LEU A 560 -16.39 -45.71 -18.79
CA LEU A 560 -17.31 -44.94 -19.63
C LEU A 560 -16.97 -45.08 -21.11
N ALA A 561 -17.95 -44.80 -21.97
CA ALA A 561 -17.73 -44.66 -23.40
C ALA A 561 -16.77 -43.48 -23.69
N GLY A 562 -15.78 -43.68 -24.55
CA GLY A 562 -14.72 -42.69 -24.82
C GLY A 562 -13.43 -42.88 -23.99
N GLY A 563 -13.29 -44.03 -23.31
CA GLY A 563 -12.06 -44.41 -22.62
C GLY A 563 -11.90 -43.79 -21.22
N GLU A 564 -12.75 -42.83 -20.84
CA GLU A 564 -12.79 -42.29 -19.48
C GLU A 564 -13.20 -43.37 -18.46
N ARG A 565 -12.68 -43.24 -17.24
CA ARG A 565 -13.09 -44.06 -16.09
C ARG A 565 -13.77 -43.16 -15.08
N VAL A 566 -14.78 -43.67 -14.39
CA VAL A 566 -15.36 -43.01 -13.22
C VAL A 566 -15.18 -43.89 -12.00
N LEU A 567 -15.01 -43.23 -10.86
CA LEU A 567 -14.94 -43.84 -9.55
C LEU A 567 -16.24 -43.54 -8.80
N GLN A 568 -16.88 -44.56 -8.26
CA GLN A 568 -18.03 -44.39 -7.39
C GLN A 568 -17.57 -44.15 -5.95
N VAL A 569 -17.93 -43.01 -5.36
CA VAL A 569 -17.63 -42.68 -3.96
C VAL A 569 -18.92 -42.29 -3.27
N ARG A 570 -19.32 -43.05 -2.24
CA ARG A 570 -20.55 -42.81 -1.44
C ARG A 570 -21.82 -42.66 -2.30
N GLY A 571 -21.89 -43.38 -3.42
CA GLY A 571 -23.02 -43.36 -4.36
C GLY A 571 -22.94 -42.30 -5.46
N GLU A 572 -21.93 -41.44 -5.46
CA GLU A 572 -21.68 -40.44 -6.51
C GLU A 572 -20.59 -40.92 -7.49
N TYR A 573 -20.76 -40.64 -8.78
CA TYR A 573 -19.79 -40.98 -9.82
C TYR A 573 -18.87 -39.80 -10.10
N LEU A 574 -17.58 -39.95 -9.81
CA LEU A 574 -16.55 -38.94 -10.01
C LEU A 574 -15.66 -39.32 -11.21
N PRO A 575 -15.39 -38.40 -12.16
CA PRO A 575 -14.41 -38.64 -13.22
C PRO A 575 -13.04 -38.95 -12.63
N LEU A 576 -12.41 -40.04 -13.08
CA LEU A 576 -11.07 -40.43 -12.70
C LEU A 576 -10.05 -39.82 -13.66
N VAL A 577 -9.19 -38.97 -13.12
CA VAL A 577 -8.05 -38.34 -13.80
C VAL A 577 -6.80 -39.07 -13.36
N GLU A 578 -5.99 -39.51 -14.33
CA GLU A 578 -4.74 -40.23 -14.08
C GLU A 578 -3.58 -39.22 -14.17
N LEU A 579 -2.95 -38.89 -13.03
CA LEU A 579 -1.95 -37.82 -12.98
C LEU A 579 -0.76 -38.10 -13.91
N PHE A 580 -0.35 -39.37 -14.01
CA PHE A 580 0.71 -39.82 -14.92
C PHE A 580 0.35 -39.59 -16.39
N HIS A 581 -0.92 -39.76 -16.76
CA HIS A 581 -1.38 -39.59 -18.13
C HIS A 581 -1.39 -38.11 -18.50
N VAL A 582 -1.85 -37.24 -17.59
CA VAL A 582 -1.89 -35.79 -17.86
C VAL A 582 -0.48 -35.21 -18.07
N PHE A 583 0.49 -35.59 -17.23
CA PHE A 583 1.85 -35.06 -17.26
C PHE A 583 2.89 -35.90 -18.01
N ASP A 584 2.47 -36.94 -18.75
CA ASP A 584 3.36 -37.84 -19.51
C ASP A 584 4.47 -38.47 -18.65
N VAL A 585 4.11 -38.96 -17.47
CA VAL A 585 5.06 -39.59 -16.54
C VAL A 585 5.20 -41.09 -16.86
N ASP A 586 6.35 -41.48 -17.37
CA ASP A 586 6.67 -42.87 -17.67
C ASP A 586 6.80 -43.74 -16.40
N GLY A 587 6.36 -44.99 -16.49
CA GLY A 587 6.57 -46.01 -15.45
C GLY A 587 5.73 -45.84 -14.18
N ALA A 588 4.69 -45.00 -14.22
CA ALA A 588 3.69 -44.89 -13.16
C ALA A 588 2.84 -46.15 -13.04
N LYS A 589 2.19 -46.34 -11.88
CA LYS A 589 1.24 -47.45 -11.72
C LYS A 589 -0.03 -47.14 -12.50
N THR A 590 -0.29 -47.93 -13.55
CA THR A 590 -1.47 -47.76 -14.40
C THR A 590 -2.74 -48.42 -13.85
N ASP A 591 -2.58 -49.30 -12.85
CA ASP A 591 -3.71 -49.92 -12.15
C ASP A 591 -4.15 -49.02 -11.00
N ALA A 592 -5.36 -48.46 -11.13
CA ALA A 592 -5.95 -47.55 -10.14
C ALA A 592 -6.05 -48.19 -8.74
N THR A 593 -6.23 -49.51 -8.66
CA THR A 593 -6.36 -50.22 -7.37
C THR A 593 -5.05 -50.33 -6.58
N GLN A 594 -3.91 -50.13 -7.26
CA GLN A 594 -2.57 -50.16 -6.64
C GLN A 594 -2.03 -48.77 -6.28
N GLY A 595 -2.75 -47.71 -6.66
CA GLY A 595 -2.47 -46.33 -6.32
C GLY A 595 -3.39 -45.81 -5.23
N ILE A 596 -3.34 -44.51 -5.01
CA ILE A 596 -4.24 -43.79 -4.11
C ILE A 596 -5.00 -42.75 -4.94
N VAL A 597 -6.29 -42.60 -4.67
CA VAL A 597 -7.11 -41.56 -5.28
C VAL A 597 -7.29 -40.42 -4.30
N VAL A 598 -7.00 -39.21 -4.76
CA VAL A 598 -7.28 -37.96 -4.03
C VAL A 598 -8.50 -37.30 -4.66
N ILE A 599 -9.53 -37.04 -3.85
CA ILE A 599 -10.73 -36.34 -4.31
C ILE A 599 -10.45 -34.84 -4.24
N LEU A 600 -10.52 -34.20 -5.40
CA LEU A 600 -10.28 -32.77 -5.55
C LEU A 600 -11.57 -32.04 -5.88
N GLN A 601 -11.71 -30.82 -5.35
CA GLN A 601 -12.80 -29.92 -5.66
C GLN A 601 -12.26 -28.59 -6.19
N SER A 602 -12.73 -28.20 -7.38
CA SER A 602 -12.51 -26.85 -7.91
C SER A 602 -13.75 -26.35 -8.64
N ALA A 603 -14.09 -25.08 -8.42
CA ALA A 603 -15.23 -24.39 -9.05
C ALA A 603 -16.56 -25.20 -8.96
N GLY A 604 -16.82 -25.84 -7.82
CA GLY A 604 -18.02 -26.65 -7.57
C GLY A 604 -18.04 -28.00 -8.27
N ARG A 605 -16.99 -28.37 -9.02
CA ARG A 605 -16.85 -29.68 -9.66
C ARG A 605 -15.88 -30.54 -8.86
N ARG A 606 -16.26 -31.80 -8.65
CA ARG A 606 -15.45 -32.80 -7.97
C ARG A 606 -14.93 -33.81 -8.97
N TYR A 607 -13.69 -34.21 -8.81
CA TYR A 607 -13.10 -35.30 -9.60
C TYR A 607 -12.09 -36.07 -8.75
N ALA A 608 -11.82 -37.30 -9.16
CA ALA A 608 -10.88 -38.20 -8.53
C ALA A 608 -9.52 -38.12 -9.25
N LEU A 609 -8.44 -37.83 -8.53
CA LEU A 609 -7.08 -37.81 -9.07
C LEU A 609 -6.31 -39.04 -8.60
N LEU A 610 -5.93 -39.92 -9.53
CA LEU A 610 -5.09 -41.08 -9.25
C LEU A 610 -3.62 -40.68 -9.17
N VAL A 611 -2.98 -41.07 -8.06
CA VAL A 611 -1.54 -40.93 -7.80
C VAL A 611 -0.97 -42.25 -7.30
N ASP A 612 0.35 -42.43 -7.34
CA ASP A 612 0.95 -43.70 -6.89
C ASP A 612 1.03 -43.78 -5.37
N GLN A 613 1.36 -42.66 -4.70
CA GLN A 613 1.56 -42.56 -3.25
C GLN A 613 1.26 -41.14 -2.74
N LEU A 614 0.82 -41.03 -1.49
CA LEU A 614 0.84 -39.77 -0.72
C LEU A 614 2.08 -39.75 0.15
N ILE A 615 2.85 -38.66 0.06
CA ILE A 615 4.04 -38.45 0.89
C ILE A 615 3.62 -37.81 2.22
N GLY A 616 2.79 -36.75 2.16
CA GLY A 616 2.28 -36.05 3.34
C GLY A 616 2.09 -34.56 3.11
N GLN A 617 1.63 -33.86 4.16
CA GLN A 617 1.38 -32.42 4.15
C GLN A 617 2.68 -31.65 4.42
N HIS A 618 2.95 -30.64 3.61
CA HIS A 618 4.11 -29.76 3.75
C HIS A 618 3.71 -28.32 3.45
N GLN A 619 4.27 -27.38 4.20
CA GLN A 619 4.23 -25.97 3.82
C GLN A 619 5.35 -25.75 2.80
N VAL A 620 4.98 -25.28 1.60
CA VAL A 620 5.94 -25.12 0.50
C VAL A 620 6.02 -23.67 0.06
N VAL A 621 7.23 -23.19 -0.20
CA VAL A 621 7.46 -21.83 -0.69
C VAL A 621 7.20 -21.81 -2.20
N VAL A 622 6.16 -21.09 -2.62
CA VAL A 622 5.77 -20.97 -4.01
C VAL A 622 6.81 -20.11 -4.75
N LYS A 623 7.41 -20.69 -5.79
CA LYS A 623 8.29 -20.00 -6.74
C LYS A 623 7.58 -19.88 -8.08
N ASN A 624 7.57 -18.68 -8.64
CA ASN A 624 7.01 -18.45 -9.97
C ASN A 624 7.89 -19.13 -11.04
N LEU A 625 7.28 -19.91 -11.91
CA LEU A 625 7.93 -20.59 -13.04
C LEU A 625 8.18 -19.64 -14.23
N GLU A 626 7.38 -18.58 -14.37
CA GLU A 626 7.26 -17.79 -15.61
C GLU A 626 8.50 -16.95 -15.93
N SER A 627 9.34 -16.62 -14.94
CA SER A 627 10.58 -15.86 -15.16
C SER A 627 11.58 -16.62 -16.05
N ASN A 628 11.57 -17.96 -15.98
CA ASN A 628 12.60 -18.81 -16.60
C ASN A 628 12.02 -19.89 -17.53
N TYR A 629 10.73 -20.21 -17.41
CA TYR A 629 10.07 -21.31 -18.11
C TYR A 629 8.78 -20.84 -18.79
N ARG A 630 8.43 -21.49 -19.91
CA ARG A 630 7.11 -21.28 -20.54
C ARG A 630 6.03 -21.85 -19.64
N LYS A 631 4.86 -21.20 -19.64
CA LYS A 631 3.67 -21.65 -18.92
C LYS A 631 3.35 -23.11 -19.28
N VAL A 632 3.41 -23.99 -18.29
CA VAL A 632 3.07 -25.41 -18.46
C VAL A 632 1.59 -25.56 -18.11
N PRO A 633 0.73 -26.01 -19.05
CA PRO A 633 -0.68 -26.25 -18.77
C PRO A 633 -0.84 -27.25 -17.61
N GLY A 634 -1.69 -26.94 -16.63
CA GLY A 634 -1.95 -27.81 -15.49
C GLY A 634 -1.01 -27.60 -14.30
N VAL A 635 -0.03 -26.70 -14.40
CA VAL A 635 0.88 -26.32 -13.32
C VAL A 635 0.69 -24.84 -13.02
N SER A 636 0.47 -24.50 -11.74
CA SER A 636 0.33 -23.11 -11.30
C SER A 636 1.68 -22.50 -10.91
N ALA A 637 2.57 -23.28 -10.29
CA ALA A 637 3.87 -22.83 -9.80
C ALA A 637 4.80 -24.03 -9.51
N ALA A 638 6.00 -23.78 -8.99
CA ALA A 638 6.91 -24.81 -8.51
C ALA A 638 7.40 -24.50 -7.09
N THR A 639 7.92 -25.52 -6.42
CA THR A 639 8.61 -25.38 -5.13
C THR A 639 9.87 -26.23 -5.12
N ILE A 640 10.78 -25.94 -4.20
CA ILE A 640 11.96 -26.77 -3.89
C ILE A 640 11.67 -27.52 -2.60
N LEU A 641 11.83 -28.84 -2.62
CA LEU A 641 11.65 -29.71 -1.46
C LEU A 641 12.92 -29.76 -0.60
N GLY A 642 12.82 -30.32 0.62
CA GLY A 642 13.94 -30.46 1.55
C GLY A 642 15.06 -31.40 1.05
N ASP A 643 14.87 -32.18 0.00
CA ASP A 643 15.97 -32.91 -0.63
C ASP A 643 16.65 -32.11 -1.77
N GLY A 644 16.19 -30.88 -2.03
CA GLY A 644 16.63 -30.04 -3.14
C GLY A 644 15.96 -30.38 -4.47
N SER A 645 15.06 -31.37 -4.51
CA SER A 645 14.29 -31.68 -5.71
C SER A 645 13.22 -30.62 -5.98
N VAL A 646 12.85 -30.47 -7.25
CA VAL A 646 11.78 -29.55 -7.66
C VAL A 646 10.47 -30.32 -7.69
N ALA A 647 9.44 -29.77 -7.06
CA ALA A 647 8.08 -30.28 -7.14
C ALA A 647 7.16 -29.26 -7.83
N LEU A 648 6.26 -29.75 -8.68
CA LEU A 648 5.33 -28.91 -9.43
C LEU A 648 4.02 -28.78 -8.64
N ILE A 649 3.54 -27.54 -8.49
CA ILE A 649 2.26 -27.24 -7.84
C ILE A 649 1.17 -27.35 -8.91
N VAL A 650 0.23 -28.26 -8.69
CA VAL A 650 -0.81 -28.61 -9.66
C VAL A 650 -1.93 -27.56 -9.65
N ASP A 651 -2.31 -27.10 -10.85
CA ASP A 651 -3.53 -26.31 -11.05
C ASP A 651 -4.73 -27.25 -11.17
N VAL A 652 -5.44 -27.43 -10.06
CA VAL A 652 -6.62 -28.30 -9.93
C VAL A 652 -7.73 -27.92 -10.91
N SER A 653 -7.87 -26.63 -11.24
CA SER A 653 -8.94 -26.18 -12.15
C SER A 653 -8.62 -26.54 -13.60
N ALA A 654 -7.36 -26.38 -14.01
CA ALA A 654 -6.91 -26.68 -15.36
C ALA A 654 -6.78 -28.19 -15.62
N LEU A 655 -6.41 -28.98 -14.61
CA LEU A 655 -6.07 -30.40 -14.76
C LEU A 655 -7.20 -31.24 -15.36
N GLN A 656 -8.45 -31.00 -14.95
CA GLN A 656 -9.60 -31.73 -15.48
C GLN A 656 -9.83 -31.44 -16.97
N ALA A 657 -9.65 -30.19 -17.40
CA ALA A 657 -9.80 -29.81 -18.80
C ALA A 657 -8.71 -30.45 -19.67
N LEU A 658 -7.46 -30.44 -19.18
CA LEU A 658 -6.31 -31.07 -19.82
C LEU A 658 -6.50 -32.57 -20.05
N ASN A 659 -7.01 -33.29 -19.05
CA ASN A 659 -7.29 -34.73 -19.20
C ASN A 659 -8.28 -35.02 -20.33
N ARG A 660 -9.34 -34.20 -20.45
CA ARG A 660 -10.34 -34.34 -21.52
C ARG A 660 -9.76 -34.05 -22.89
N GLU A 661 -8.97 -32.98 -23.01
CA GLU A 661 -8.34 -32.59 -24.27
C GLU A 661 -7.37 -33.68 -24.76
N LYS A 662 -6.53 -34.20 -23.86
CA LYS A 662 -5.54 -35.23 -24.18
C LYS A 662 -6.20 -36.53 -24.63
N ARG A 663 -7.24 -36.97 -23.92
CA ARG A 663 -8.02 -38.17 -24.30
C ARG A 663 -8.78 -37.97 -25.60
N ALA A 664 -9.32 -36.79 -25.87
CA ALA A 664 -9.97 -36.49 -27.15
C ALA A 664 -9.00 -36.60 -28.34
N VAL A 665 -7.76 -36.13 -28.19
CA VAL A 665 -6.70 -36.29 -29.21
C VAL A 665 -6.37 -37.76 -29.44
N GLU A 666 -6.22 -38.56 -28.38
CA GLU A 666 -5.94 -40.00 -28.48
C GLU A 666 -7.09 -40.81 -29.08
N THR A 667 -8.34 -40.39 -28.87
CA THR A 667 -9.51 -41.08 -29.45
C THR A 667 -9.72 -40.71 -30.93
N ALA A 668 -9.14 -39.59 -31.37
CA ALA A 668 -9.19 -39.10 -32.75
C ALA A 668 -8.00 -39.55 -33.61
N ALA A 669 -6.88 -39.93 -32.98
CA ALA A 669 -5.72 -40.55 -33.60
C ALA A 669 -5.92 -42.07 -33.77
#